data_AF-A0A7G2E490-F1
#
_entry.id   AF-A0A7G2E490-F1
#
_cell.length_a   1.000
_cell.length_b   1.000
_cell.length_c   1.000
_cell.angle_alpha   90.00
_cell.angle_beta   90.00
_cell.angle_gamma   90.00
#
_symmetry.space_group_name_H-M   'P 1'
#
loop_
_entity.id
_entity.type
_entity.pdbx_description
1 polymer ?
#
loop_
_entity_poly.entity_id
_entity_poly.type
_entity_poly.pdbx_seq_one_letter_code
_entity_poly.pdbx_strand_id
1 'polypeptide(L)'
;MASYISSVLKSLLLLLHLVFLIQQHVDSASIVKFLPGFEGSLPFELETGYIGIGEEEEVQLFYYFIKSERNPKEDPLLLWLRPLAMKLDVYNGTLPSLVPTTYSWTKTSSMIFLDQPVRTGFSYSRTQQYNKPSDSGEAKRIHEFLQKWLSKHQEFSSNPFYVAGDSYSGMVVPATVQEISKGNYQCCSPPINLQGYVLGNPITEHAIDYNYRIPFAHGMALISDELYESLKRVCKGEYVDPRDTECLKLVEEFSKCTKGVCQEVVIEPLCVTETPNCYIYRYLLATYWVNDVNVRKALQINKESIGEWVRCYFGIPYTHDIKSSVPYHMNNSINGYRSLIYSGDHDLNVPFLATQAWVRSLNYSIIDNWRPWMIKDQIGGEVGTQQSTSHMKPISCSTGGSMASLCQHHVSSATIIKSLPGFEGPLPFELETGYIGVGEEEEVQLFYYFIKSERNPKEDPLLLWLRPLAMKLDVYNGTLPSLVSTTYSWTKASSMIFLDQPVGAGFSYSRTQLLNKPSDSGEAKRIHEFLQKWLGKHQEFSSNPFYVGGDSYSGNYECCNPPINLQGYVLGNPLTDFVYDYNSRIPFAHGMALISDELFESLKKTCKGDYRNVHPRNTECLKFIEEFNKCTNSICQRRIIDPFCETETPNCYIYRFLLAAYWANDETVRKALQIKKETIGEWVRCHYGIPYNYDIKSSIPYHMNNSINGYRSLIYSGDHDFEVPFLGTQAWIRSLNYSVIDDWRPWMIKDQIAGYTRTYANKMTFATIRGGGHTAEFKPEETSIMFQRWINGQPLGQGQHHVDSASVVKSLPGFEGPLPFELETGYIGVGEEEEVQLFYYFIKSERNPKEDPLLLWLTGGPGCSAISGLLYENGPLTMKLDVYNGTLPSLVSTTYSWTKNSSMIFLDQPVGTGFSYSRTELFNKPSDTGEAKRIHEFLQKWLGKHQEFSSNPFYVGGDSYSGITVPATVQEISKGNYQCCKPPINLQGYMLGNPITDSKIDGNSQIPYAHGMALISDELYESLKRICKGEYEHVDPYNTECLKLLEEFNECTSKLYRSHILYPLCEMTNPDCYIYRYSLSHYWVNDETVRKALQINKESIREWKRCDWSKPYTKDIISSVPYHMNNSINGYRSLIFSGDHDFEVPLIGTQVWIKSLNYAIVDKWRPWMINNQVAGYTRTYANKMTFATVKASGHTAEYKPDETFIMFQRWINGQALYGKVKLLQKTE
;
A
#
# COMPACT_ATOMS: atom_id res chain seq x y z
N MET A 1 -55.06 -63.55 -58.52
CA MET A 1 -54.28 -62.49 -59.20
C MET A 1 -54.28 -61.18 -58.39
N ALA A 2 -55.45 -60.66 -57.98
CA ALA A 2 -55.55 -59.44 -57.16
C ALA A 2 -54.84 -59.49 -55.79
N SER A 3 -54.84 -60.64 -55.09
CA SER A 3 -54.13 -60.78 -53.81
C SER A 3 -52.60 -60.81 -53.94
N TYR A 4 -52.09 -61.37 -55.04
CA TYR A 4 -50.65 -61.43 -55.32
C TYR A 4 -50.10 -60.06 -55.71
N ILE A 5 -50.86 -59.30 -56.51
CA ILE A 5 -50.52 -57.91 -56.89
C ILE A 5 -50.54 -57.00 -55.64
N SER A 6 -51.51 -57.18 -54.74
CA SER A 6 -51.56 -56.42 -53.47
C SER A 6 -50.38 -56.72 -52.52
N SER A 7 -49.95 -57.98 -52.44
CA SER A 7 -48.80 -58.39 -51.62
C SER A 7 -47.47 -57.86 -52.16
N VAL A 8 -47.30 -57.85 -53.49
CA VAL A 8 -46.10 -57.33 -54.15
C VAL A 8 -46.05 -55.79 -54.07
N LEU A 9 -47.18 -55.09 -54.25
CA LEU A 9 -47.25 -53.64 -54.05
C LEU A 9 -47.02 -53.22 -52.60
N LYS A 10 -47.51 -53.97 -51.62
CA LYS A 10 -47.21 -53.71 -50.20
C LYS A 10 -45.75 -53.96 -49.84
N SER A 11 -45.12 -54.97 -50.45
CA SER A 11 -43.70 -55.27 -50.25
C SER A 11 -42.80 -54.26 -50.96
N LEU A 12 -43.18 -53.77 -52.14
CA LEU A 12 -42.50 -52.66 -52.83
C LEU A 12 -42.69 -51.33 -52.10
N LEU A 13 -43.88 -51.04 -51.55
CA LEU A 13 -44.08 -49.85 -50.71
C LEU A 13 -43.31 -49.95 -49.40
N LEU A 14 -43.20 -51.14 -48.78
CA LEU A 14 -42.36 -51.34 -47.61
C LEU A 14 -40.88 -51.23 -47.95
N LEU A 15 -40.42 -51.71 -49.10
CA LEU A 15 -39.04 -51.52 -49.56
C LEU A 15 -38.77 -50.07 -49.95
N LEU A 16 -39.71 -49.37 -50.58
CA LEU A 16 -39.59 -47.93 -50.86
C LEU A 16 -39.65 -47.11 -49.56
N HIS A 17 -40.47 -47.49 -48.57
CA HIS A 17 -40.44 -46.86 -47.25
C HIS A 17 -39.17 -47.23 -46.47
N LEU A 18 -38.65 -48.45 -46.56
CA LEU A 18 -37.36 -48.82 -45.97
C LEU A 18 -36.21 -48.09 -46.68
N VAL A 19 -36.25 -47.95 -48.00
CA VAL A 19 -35.26 -47.19 -48.76
C VAL A 19 -35.37 -45.70 -48.43
N PHE A 20 -36.57 -45.12 -48.29
CA PHE A 20 -36.74 -43.74 -47.79
C PHE A 20 -36.34 -43.58 -46.31
N LEU A 21 -36.54 -44.59 -45.45
CA LEU A 21 -36.10 -44.59 -44.04
C LEU A 21 -34.59 -44.87 -43.90
N ILE A 22 -33.98 -45.59 -44.85
CA ILE A 22 -32.53 -45.84 -44.92
C ILE A 22 -31.82 -44.67 -45.59
N GLN A 23 -32.43 -43.98 -46.57
CA GLN A 23 -31.92 -42.70 -47.11
C GLN A 23 -32.09 -41.54 -46.12
N GLN A 24 -33.08 -41.59 -45.22
CA GLN A 24 -33.16 -40.66 -44.09
C GLN A 24 -32.05 -40.85 -43.04
N HIS A 25 -31.20 -41.89 -43.16
CA HIS A 25 -30.10 -42.14 -42.24
C HIS A 25 -28.71 -41.69 -42.74
N VAL A 26 -28.64 -40.84 -43.77
CA VAL A 26 -27.37 -40.21 -44.23
C VAL A 26 -27.44 -38.66 -44.25
N ASP A 27 -28.55 -38.06 -43.83
CA ASP A 27 -28.70 -36.60 -43.68
C ASP A 27 -28.78 -36.25 -42.18
N SER A 28 -27.65 -36.08 -41.50
CA SER A 28 -27.67 -35.74 -40.07
C SER A 28 -26.95 -34.43 -39.77
N ALA A 29 -27.53 -33.32 -40.23
CA ALA A 29 -27.45 -32.08 -39.47
C ALA A 29 -28.42 -32.21 -38.29
N SER A 30 -27.98 -31.90 -37.07
CA SER A 30 -28.83 -32.05 -35.90
C SER A 30 -28.59 -30.98 -34.85
N ILE A 31 -29.70 -30.48 -34.30
CA ILE A 31 -29.70 -29.50 -33.21
C ILE A 31 -29.34 -30.21 -31.90
N VAL A 32 -28.23 -29.78 -31.30
CA VAL A 32 -27.75 -30.23 -30.00
C VAL A 32 -28.59 -29.56 -28.91
N LYS A 33 -29.48 -30.33 -28.27
CA LYS A 33 -30.37 -29.82 -27.20
C LYS A 33 -29.73 -29.83 -25.82
N PHE A 34 -28.80 -30.75 -25.60
CA PHE A 34 -28.09 -30.92 -24.33
C PHE A 34 -26.65 -31.27 -24.63
N LEU A 35 -25.73 -30.63 -23.91
CA LEU A 35 -24.31 -30.78 -24.11
C LEU A 35 -23.66 -31.12 -22.76
N PRO A 36 -23.12 -32.35 -22.57
CA PRO A 36 -22.53 -32.76 -21.30
C PRO A 36 -21.45 -31.79 -20.84
N GLY A 37 -21.44 -31.48 -19.54
CA GLY A 37 -20.56 -30.45 -18.97
C GLY A 37 -21.19 -29.06 -18.91
N PHE A 38 -22.32 -28.79 -19.58
CA PHE A 38 -23.07 -27.55 -19.42
C PHE A 38 -24.30 -27.75 -18.52
N GLU A 39 -24.49 -26.91 -17.51
CA GLU A 39 -25.66 -26.96 -16.63
C GLU A 39 -26.87 -26.31 -17.31
N GLY A 40 -27.90 -27.11 -17.61
CA GLY A 40 -29.17 -26.64 -18.19
C GLY A 40 -29.21 -26.69 -19.73
N SER A 41 -30.14 -25.94 -20.31
CA SER A 41 -30.27 -25.79 -21.76
C SER A 41 -29.22 -24.83 -22.32
N LEU A 42 -28.67 -25.13 -23.49
CA LEU A 42 -27.75 -24.22 -24.17
C LEU A 42 -28.42 -22.86 -24.42
N PRO A 43 -27.72 -21.73 -24.15
CA PRO A 43 -28.27 -20.40 -24.38
C PRO A 43 -28.29 -20.00 -25.86
N PHE A 44 -27.79 -20.86 -26.74
CA PHE A 44 -27.73 -20.69 -28.19
C PHE A 44 -28.09 -22.00 -28.89
N GLU A 45 -28.46 -21.92 -30.17
CA GLU A 45 -28.71 -23.09 -31.00
C GLU A 45 -27.38 -23.56 -31.61
N LEU A 46 -26.93 -24.75 -31.20
CA LEU A 46 -25.79 -25.46 -31.77
C LEU A 46 -26.28 -26.58 -32.68
N GLU A 47 -25.84 -26.54 -33.92
CA GLU A 47 -26.02 -27.61 -34.90
C GLU A 47 -24.67 -28.27 -35.21
N THR A 48 -24.65 -29.59 -35.35
CA THR A 48 -23.48 -30.34 -35.79
C THR A 48 -23.85 -31.30 -36.90
N GLY A 49 -22.91 -31.56 -37.82
CA GLY A 49 -23.16 -32.46 -38.93
C GLY A 49 -21.94 -32.73 -39.81
N TYR A 50 -22.13 -33.57 -40.83
CA TYR A 50 -21.14 -33.89 -41.86
C TYR A 50 -21.61 -33.42 -43.24
N ILE A 51 -20.69 -32.92 -44.05
CA ILE A 51 -20.89 -32.67 -45.47
C ILE A 51 -19.91 -33.51 -46.27
N GLY A 52 -20.44 -34.31 -47.19
CA GLY A 52 -19.65 -35.13 -48.11
C GLY A 52 -19.09 -34.32 -49.28
N ILE A 53 -17.80 -34.44 -49.54
CA ILE A 53 -17.00 -33.73 -50.55
C ILE A 53 -16.41 -34.75 -51.53
N GLY A 54 -16.38 -34.42 -52.81
CA GLY A 54 -16.07 -35.34 -53.91
C GLY A 54 -17.33 -35.90 -54.59
N GLU A 55 -17.13 -36.53 -55.76
CA GLU A 55 -18.22 -37.08 -56.59
C GLU A 55 -18.93 -38.27 -55.91
N GLU A 56 -18.20 -39.04 -55.09
CA GLU A 56 -18.73 -40.17 -54.31
C GLU A 56 -18.80 -39.85 -52.80
N GLU A 57 -18.69 -38.57 -52.44
CA GLU A 57 -18.62 -38.10 -51.05
C GLU A 57 -17.52 -38.81 -50.22
N GLU A 58 -16.37 -39.02 -50.85
CA GLU A 58 -15.24 -39.78 -50.30
C GLU A 58 -14.60 -39.10 -49.09
N VAL A 59 -14.78 -37.79 -48.93
CA VAL A 59 -14.33 -37.01 -47.78
C VAL A 59 -15.53 -36.48 -47.03
N GLN A 60 -15.58 -36.70 -45.73
CA GLN A 60 -16.66 -36.25 -44.85
C GLN A 60 -16.10 -35.18 -43.91
N LEU A 61 -16.49 -33.93 -44.12
CA LEU A 61 -16.08 -32.79 -43.30
C LEU A 61 -17.09 -32.53 -42.20
N PHE A 62 -16.63 -32.53 -40.95
CA PHE A 62 -17.45 -32.24 -39.78
C PHE A 62 -17.49 -30.74 -39.50
N TYR A 63 -18.67 -30.23 -39.16
CA TYR A 63 -18.85 -28.82 -38.80
C TYR A 63 -19.68 -28.65 -37.52
N TYR A 64 -19.43 -27.51 -36.86
CA TYR A 64 -20.26 -26.96 -35.81
C TYR A 64 -20.85 -25.65 -36.31
N PHE A 65 -22.15 -25.46 -36.19
CA PHE A 65 -22.84 -24.24 -36.60
C PHE A 65 -23.59 -23.62 -35.41
N ILE A 66 -23.29 -22.36 -35.11
CA ILE A 66 -23.95 -21.59 -34.05
C ILE A 66 -24.60 -20.37 -34.68
N LYS A 67 -25.92 -20.24 -34.48
CA LYS A 67 -26.69 -19.10 -34.99
C LYS A 67 -26.40 -17.83 -34.19
N SER A 68 -26.45 -16.68 -34.86
CA SER A 68 -26.31 -15.38 -34.20
C SER A 68 -27.35 -15.22 -33.07
N GLU A 69 -26.92 -14.72 -31.92
CA GLU A 69 -27.81 -14.45 -30.78
C GLU A 69 -28.75 -13.26 -31.05
N ARG A 70 -28.48 -12.45 -32.09
CA ARG A 70 -29.26 -11.27 -32.46
C ARG A 70 -30.27 -11.56 -33.57
N ASN A 71 -29.84 -11.66 -34.83
CA ASN A 71 -30.71 -11.96 -35.97
C ASN A 71 -29.99 -12.86 -36.99
N PRO A 72 -30.06 -14.19 -36.87
CA PRO A 72 -29.37 -15.14 -37.74
C PRO A 72 -29.60 -14.96 -39.25
N LYS A 73 -30.76 -14.43 -39.66
CA LYS A 73 -31.12 -14.28 -41.08
C LYS A 73 -30.53 -13.04 -41.75
N GLU A 74 -30.10 -12.06 -40.98
CA GLU A 74 -29.54 -10.80 -41.49
C GLU A 74 -28.08 -10.63 -41.09
N ASP A 75 -27.69 -11.14 -39.93
CA ASP A 75 -26.34 -11.03 -39.42
C ASP A 75 -25.34 -11.81 -40.29
N PRO A 76 -24.07 -11.37 -40.37
CA PRO A 76 -23.05 -12.04 -41.15
C PRO A 76 -22.92 -13.53 -40.83
N LEU A 77 -22.65 -14.32 -41.87
CA LEU A 77 -22.25 -15.71 -41.75
C LEU A 77 -20.72 -15.79 -41.84
N LEU A 78 -20.09 -16.42 -40.86
CA LEU A 78 -18.63 -16.49 -40.77
C LEU A 78 -18.17 -17.94 -40.66
N LEU A 79 -17.34 -18.37 -41.62
CA LEU A 79 -16.66 -19.66 -41.59
C LEU A 79 -15.32 -19.52 -40.87
N TRP A 80 -15.12 -20.24 -39.77
CA TRP A 80 -13.87 -20.30 -39.04
C TRP A 80 -13.16 -21.64 -39.29
N LEU A 81 -11.95 -21.57 -39.85
CA LEU A 81 -11.15 -22.73 -40.27
C LEU A 81 -10.39 -23.42 -39.13
N ARG A 82 -11.06 -23.65 -38.00
CA ARG A 82 -10.54 -24.35 -36.82
C ARG A 82 -11.70 -25.00 -36.05
N PRO A 83 -11.49 -26.10 -35.31
CA PRO A 83 -12.49 -26.68 -34.42
C PRO A 83 -13.06 -25.67 -33.41
N LEU A 84 -14.28 -25.95 -32.94
CA LEU A 84 -15.01 -25.16 -31.95
C LEU A 84 -14.13 -24.81 -30.73
N ALA A 85 -14.02 -23.52 -30.42
CA ALA A 85 -13.30 -23.03 -29.25
C ALA A 85 -14.25 -22.94 -28.04
N MET A 86 -13.93 -23.64 -26.96
CA MET A 86 -14.76 -23.72 -25.75
C MET A 86 -13.98 -23.32 -24.50
N LYS A 87 -14.65 -22.67 -23.56
CA LYS A 87 -14.11 -22.38 -22.23
C LYS A 87 -14.54 -23.49 -21.27
N LEU A 88 -13.55 -24.21 -20.72
CA LEU A 88 -13.76 -25.34 -19.81
C LEU A 88 -13.17 -25.03 -18.43
N ASP A 89 -13.82 -25.53 -17.38
CA ASP A 89 -13.41 -25.37 -15.98
C ASP A 89 -12.94 -26.70 -15.36
N VAL A 90 -12.13 -26.59 -14.29
CA VAL A 90 -11.49 -27.62 -13.44
C VAL A 90 -11.71 -29.09 -13.85
N TYR A 91 -10.64 -29.79 -14.22
CA TYR A 91 -10.62 -31.25 -14.25
C TYR A 91 -10.26 -31.83 -12.87
N ASN A 92 -11.20 -32.53 -12.25
CA ASN A 92 -11.04 -33.21 -10.96
C ASN A 92 -11.07 -34.75 -11.10
N GLY A 93 -10.83 -35.27 -12.31
CA GLY A 93 -11.02 -36.68 -12.65
C GLY A 93 -12.41 -37.03 -13.19
N THR A 94 -13.29 -36.04 -13.36
CA THR A 94 -14.59 -36.17 -14.04
C THR A 94 -14.66 -35.30 -15.30
N LEU A 95 -15.72 -35.42 -16.10
CA LEU A 95 -15.91 -34.65 -17.35
C LEU A 95 -15.75 -33.14 -17.08
N PRO A 96 -14.87 -32.40 -17.80
CA PRO A 96 -14.74 -30.96 -17.63
C PRO A 96 -16.05 -30.20 -17.86
N SER A 97 -16.30 -29.16 -17.06
CA SER A 97 -17.52 -28.33 -17.18
C SER A 97 -17.35 -27.19 -18.19
N LEU A 98 -18.39 -26.86 -18.94
CA LEU A 98 -18.45 -25.76 -19.89
C LEU A 98 -18.90 -24.47 -19.20
N VAL A 99 -18.20 -23.37 -19.49
CA VAL A 99 -18.51 -22.04 -18.93
C VAL A 99 -18.89 -21.08 -20.06
N PRO A 100 -20.03 -20.37 -19.97
CA PRO A 100 -20.39 -19.37 -20.96
C PRO A 100 -19.40 -18.19 -20.96
N THR A 101 -19.11 -17.66 -22.15
CA THR A 101 -18.30 -16.44 -22.33
C THR A 101 -19.20 -15.26 -22.67
N THR A 102 -18.93 -14.11 -22.06
CA THR A 102 -19.62 -12.84 -22.36
C THR A 102 -19.09 -12.15 -23.62
N TYR A 103 -17.97 -12.61 -24.18
CA TYR A 103 -17.29 -12.02 -25.33
C TYR A 103 -17.20 -13.05 -26.47
N SER A 104 -18.31 -13.28 -27.17
CA SER A 104 -18.40 -14.24 -28.28
C SER A 104 -18.74 -13.54 -29.59
N TRP A 105 -18.17 -14.02 -30.69
CA TRP A 105 -18.49 -13.56 -32.05
C TRP A 105 -19.92 -13.97 -32.47
N THR A 106 -20.50 -14.97 -31.80
CA THR A 106 -21.90 -15.39 -31.96
C THR A 106 -22.90 -14.30 -31.56
N LYS A 107 -22.47 -13.26 -30.84
CA LYS A 107 -23.31 -12.10 -30.51
C LYS A 107 -23.65 -11.23 -31.71
N THR A 108 -22.86 -11.31 -32.79
CA THR A 108 -22.98 -10.45 -33.95
C THR A 108 -22.92 -11.19 -35.28
N SER A 109 -22.69 -12.50 -35.28
CA SER A 109 -22.57 -13.31 -36.48
C SER A 109 -23.00 -14.76 -36.24
N SER A 110 -23.54 -15.41 -37.25
CA SER A 110 -23.69 -16.86 -37.25
C SER A 110 -22.34 -17.47 -37.64
N MET A 111 -21.89 -18.49 -36.92
CA MET A 111 -20.54 -19.06 -37.06
C MET A 111 -20.57 -20.52 -37.49
N ILE A 112 -19.82 -20.87 -38.52
CA ILE A 112 -19.52 -22.24 -38.93
C ILE A 112 -18.06 -22.53 -38.53
N PHE A 113 -17.82 -23.47 -37.62
CA PHE A 113 -16.49 -24.01 -37.34
C PHE A 113 -16.32 -25.29 -38.14
N LEU A 114 -15.22 -25.38 -38.90
CA LEU A 114 -14.97 -26.49 -39.80
C LEU A 114 -13.72 -27.25 -39.38
N ASP A 115 -13.87 -28.56 -39.18
CA ASP A 115 -12.75 -29.46 -38.94
C ASP A 115 -12.06 -29.76 -40.27
N GLN A 116 -10.97 -29.06 -40.56
CA GLN A 116 -10.18 -29.24 -41.79
C GLN A 116 -8.69 -29.09 -41.48
N PRO A 117 -7.79 -29.74 -42.25
CA PRO A 117 -8.06 -30.63 -43.38
C PRO A 117 -8.63 -31.98 -42.95
N VAL A 118 -9.00 -32.83 -43.92
CA VAL A 118 -9.42 -34.22 -43.64
C VAL A 118 -8.42 -34.93 -42.72
N ARG A 119 -8.93 -35.73 -41.76
CA ARG A 119 -8.19 -36.35 -40.63
C ARG A 119 -7.87 -35.41 -39.45
N THR A 120 -8.39 -34.19 -39.48
CA THR A 120 -8.38 -33.27 -38.33
C THR A 120 -9.75 -33.27 -37.67
N GLY A 121 -9.78 -33.16 -36.35
CA GLY A 121 -11.02 -33.09 -35.59
C GLY A 121 -11.88 -34.35 -35.75
N PHE A 122 -13.08 -34.24 -36.29
CA PHE A 122 -13.94 -35.39 -36.61
C PHE A 122 -14.05 -35.69 -38.11
N SER A 123 -13.37 -34.91 -38.95
CA SER A 123 -13.38 -35.10 -40.40
C SER A 123 -12.57 -36.32 -40.83
N TYR A 124 -13.11 -37.13 -41.74
CA TYR A 124 -12.50 -38.39 -42.18
C TYR A 124 -12.67 -38.62 -43.68
N SER A 125 -11.90 -39.56 -44.24
CA SER A 125 -12.06 -40.02 -45.63
C SER A 125 -12.38 -41.50 -45.66
N ARG A 126 -13.28 -41.89 -46.56
CA ARG A 126 -13.66 -43.28 -46.84
C ARG A 126 -12.66 -43.99 -47.75
N THR A 127 -11.77 -43.26 -48.43
CA THR A 127 -10.83 -43.83 -49.40
C THR A 127 -9.39 -43.35 -49.18
N GLN A 128 -8.42 -44.19 -49.52
CA GLN A 128 -7.01 -43.91 -49.21
C GLN A 128 -6.38 -42.81 -50.10
N GLN A 129 -7.01 -42.53 -51.26
CA GLN A 129 -6.55 -41.56 -52.25
C GLN A 129 -6.65 -40.11 -51.76
N TYR A 130 -7.68 -39.78 -50.97
CA TYR A 130 -7.94 -38.41 -50.50
C TYR A 130 -7.26 -38.08 -49.16
N ASN A 131 -6.41 -38.99 -48.66
CA ASN A 131 -5.65 -38.84 -47.41
C ASN A 131 -4.40 -37.94 -47.50
N LYS A 132 -4.16 -37.28 -48.65
CA LYS A 132 -3.01 -36.38 -48.87
C LYS A 132 -3.49 -34.96 -49.20
N PRO A 133 -3.96 -34.20 -48.19
CA PRO A 133 -4.37 -32.80 -48.38
C PRO A 133 -3.21 -31.90 -48.85
N SER A 134 -3.56 -30.76 -49.45
CA SER A 134 -2.63 -29.73 -49.93
C SER A 134 -3.27 -28.34 -49.79
N ASP A 135 -2.51 -27.25 -49.69
CA ASP A 135 -3.08 -25.90 -49.50
C ASP A 135 -4.11 -25.55 -50.58
N SER A 136 -3.75 -25.72 -51.86
CA SER A 136 -4.67 -25.42 -52.96
C SER A 136 -5.87 -26.39 -53.03
N GLY A 137 -5.64 -27.64 -52.65
CA GLY A 137 -6.67 -28.67 -52.56
C GLY A 137 -7.70 -28.40 -51.46
N GLU A 138 -7.26 -27.97 -50.28
CA GLU A 138 -8.17 -27.62 -49.18
C GLU A 138 -9.00 -26.39 -49.51
N ALA A 139 -8.44 -25.37 -50.16
CA ALA A 139 -9.19 -24.21 -50.61
C ALA A 139 -10.39 -24.60 -51.50
N LYS A 140 -10.19 -25.56 -52.42
CA LYS A 140 -11.25 -26.11 -53.28
C LYS A 140 -12.28 -26.92 -52.50
N ARG A 141 -11.83 -27.77 -51.58
CA ARG A 141 -12.73 -28.58 -50.73
C ARG A 141 -13.60 -27.71 -49.83
N ILE A 142 -13.03 -26.63 -49.28
CA ILE A 142 -13.78 -25.67 -48.47
C ILE A 142 -14.83 -24.95 -49.32
N HIS A 143 -14.49 -24.58 -50.56
CA HIS A 143 -15.47 -24.00 -51.49
C HIS A 143 -16.62 -24.98 -51.80
N GLU A 144 -16.31 -26.24 -52.12
CA GLU A 144 -17.32 -27.28 -52.36
C GLU A 144 -18.17 -27.54 -51.11
N PHE A 145 -17.55 -27.58 -49.93
CA PHE A 145 -18.24 -27.68 -48.65
C PHE A 145 -19.27 -26.57 -48.49
N LEU A 146 -18.88 -25.33 -48.73
CA LEU A 146 -19.77 -24.18 -48.58
C LEU A 146 -20.95 -24.24 -49.55
N GLN A 147 -20.72 -24.66 -50.81
CA GLN A 147 -21.78 -24.83 -51.79
C GLN A 147 -22.80 -25.87 -51.34
N LYS A 148 -22.32 -27.05 -50.93
CA LYS A 148 -23.18 -28.14 -50.44
C LYS A 148 -23.89 -27.76 -49.14
N TRP A 149 -23.19 -27.10 -48.21
CA TRP A 149 -23.77 -26.64 -46.95
C TRP A 149 -24.88 -25.60 -47.18
N LEU A 150 -24.65 -24.58 -48.02
CA LEU A 150 -25.65 -23.56 -48.35
C LEU A 150 -26.84 -24.13 -49.14
N SER A 151 -26.63 -25.18 -49.94
CA SER A 151 -27.75 -25.86 -50.61
C SER A 151 -28.75 -26.48 -49.62
N LYS A 152 -28.26 -26.89 -48.44
CA LYS A 152 -29.05 -27.41 -47.32
C LYS A 152 -29.55 -26.30 -46.38
N HIS A 153 -28.90 -25.14 -46.38
CA HIS A 153 -29.16 -23.99 -45.49
C HIS A 153 -29.49 -22.71 -46.28
N GLN A 154 -30.48 -22.82 -47.17
CA GLN A 154 -30.78 -21.77 -48.15
C GLN A 154 -31.15 -20.43 -47.50
N GLU A 155 -31.67 -20.45 -46.28
CA GLU A 155 -32.02 -19.27 -45.49
C GLU A 155 -30.82 -18.37 -45.16
N PHE A 156 -29.58 -18.85 -45.30
CA PHE A 156 -28.36 -18.06 -45.11
C PHE A 156 -27.70 -17.58 -46.42
N SER A 157 -28.27 -17.91 -47.59
CA SER A 157 -27.65 -17.62 -48.89
C SER A 157 -27.45 -16.13 -49.17
N SER A 158 -28.30 -15.28 -48.59
CA SER A 158 -28.20 -13.81 -48.73
C SER A 158 -27.29 -13.16 -47.69
N ASN A 159 -26.85 -13.89 -46.66
CA ASN A 159 -26.11 -13.29 -45.56
C ASN A 159 -24.71 -12.82 -46.03
N PRO A 160 -24.23 -11.66 -45.55
CA PRO A 160 -22.84 -11.26 -45.72
C PRO A 160 -21.88 -12.37 -45.26
N PHE A 161 -21.10 -12.94 -46.18
CA PHE A 161 -20.25 -14.09 -45.89
C PHE A 161 -18.77 -13.72 -45.73
N TYR A 162 -18.13 -14.24 -44.68
CA TYR A 162 -16.71 -14.06 -44.40
C TYR A 162 -16.03 -15.41 -44.15
N VAL A 163 -14.80 -15.55 -44.66
CA VAL A 163 -13.92 -16.67 -44.32
C VAL A 163 -12.90 -16.19 -43.28
N ALA A 164 -12.68 -16.94 -42.23
CA ALA A 164 -11.79 -16.57 -41.15
C ALA A 164 -10.90 -17.73 -40.69
N GLY A 165 -9.74 -17.39 -40.14
CA GLY A 165 -8.86 -18.36 -39.50
C GLY A 165 -7.67 -17.68 -38.84
N ASP A 166 -6.82 -18.48 -38.19
CA ASP A 166 -5.59 -18.03 -37.55
C ASP A 166 -4.37 -18.85 -37.98
N SER A 167 -3.16 -18.36 -37.67
CA SER A 167 -1.91 -19.08 -37.88
C SER A 167 -1.73 -19.52 -39.34
N TYR A 168 -1.55 -20.82 -39.59
CA TYR A 168 -1.38 -21.39 -40.93
C TYR A 168 -2.58 -21.14 -41.87
N SER A 169 -3.75 -20.75 -41.34
CA SER A 169 -4.90 -20.32 -42.15
C SER A 169 -4.58 -19.12 -43.04
N GLY A 170 -3.51 -18.35 -42.75
CA GLY A 170 -3.01 -17.30 -43.62
C GLY A 170 -2.62 -17.75 -45.04
N MET A 171 -2.34 -19.05 -45.24
CA MET A 171 -2.11 -19.64 -46.56
C MET A 171 -3.42 -20.02 -47.26
N VAL A 172 -4.33 -20.66 -46.52
CA VAL A 172 -5.52 -21.32 -47.09
C VAL A 172 -6.71 -20.36 -47.24
N VAL A 173 -6.95 -19.44 -46.30
CA VAL A 173 -8.10 -18.51 -46.34
C VAL A 173 -8.07 -17.62 -47.59
N PRO A 174 -6.95 -16.94 -47.95
CA PRO A 174 -6.92 -16.11 -49.16
C PRO A 174 -7.16 -16.93 -50.44
N ALA A 175 -6.66 -18.17 -50.48
CA ALA A 175 -6.90 -19.09 -51.59
C ALA A 175 -8.38 -19.51 -51.67
N THR A 176 -9.01 -19.84 -50.54
CA THR A 176 -10.44 -20.17 -50.47
C THR A 176 -11.31 -19.01 -50.96
N VAL A 177 -11.00 -17.78 -50.56
CA VAL A 177 -11.70 -16.57 -51.02
C VAL A 177 -11.62 -16.45 -52.55
N GLN A 178 -10.45 -16.74 -53.13
CA GLN A 178 -10.27 -16.72 -54.57
C GLN A 178 -11.05 -17.85 -55.28
N GLU A 179 -11.09 -19.05 -54.71
CA GLU A 179 -11.90 -20.16 -55.26
C GLU A 179 -13.40 -19.84 -55.20
N ILE A 180 -13.90 -19.25 -54.11
CA ILE A 180 -15.28 -18.76 -54.01
C ILE A 180 -15.57 -17.68 -55.06
N SER A 181 -14.66 -16.71 -55.22
CA SER A 181 -14.80 -15.64 -56.21
C SER A 181 -14.89 -16.20 -57.64
N LYS A 182 -14.02 -17.16 -57.99
CA LYS A 182 -14.06 -17.87 -59.28
C LYS A 182 -15.37 -18.63 -59.46
N GLY A 183 -15.83 -19.37 -58.45
CA GLY A 183 -17.07 -20.14 -58.50
C GLY A 183 -18.31 -19.24 -58.70
N ASN A 184 -18.34 -18.09 -58.03
CA ASN A 184 -19.39 -17.08 -58.23
C ASN A 184 -19.40 -16.53 -59.67
N TYR A 185 -18.22 -16.29 -60.27
CA TYR A 185 -18.12 -15.86 -61.66
C TYR A 185 -18.53 -16.95 -62.66
N GLN A 186 -18.27 -18.21 -62.33
CA GLN A 186 -18.61 -19.38 -63.15
C GLN A 186 -20.08 -19.83 -63.00
N CYS A 187 -20.92 -19.03 -62.33
CA CYS A 187 -22.35 -19.33 -62.08
C CYS A 187 -22.59 -20.65 -61.34
N CYS A 188 -21.66 -21.08 -60.48
CA CYS A 188 -21.91 -22.23 -59.62
C CYS A 188 -23.07 -21.92 -58.64
N SER A 189 -23.97 -22.88 -58.42
CA SER A 189 -25.14 -22.72 -57.57
C SER A 189 -24.99 -23.53 -56.26
N PRO A 190 -25.27 -22.95 -55.08
CA PRO A 190 -25.72 -21.56 -54.84
C PRO A 190 -24.56 -20.54 -54.87
N PRO A 191 -24.81 -19.28 -55.33
CA PRO A 191 -23.82 -18.20 -55.22
C PRO A 191 -23.60 -17.83 -53.75
N ILE A 192 -22.34 -17.58 -53.39
CA ILE A 192 -21.96 -17.21 -52.02
C ILE A 192 -21.84 -15.69 -51.94
N ASN A 193 -22.58 -15.03 -51.05
CA ASN A 193 -22.51 -13.58 -50.83
C ASN A 193 -21.20 -13.18 -50.08
N LEU A 194 -20.06 -13.47 -50.69
CA LEU A 194 -18.72 -13.23 -50.16
C LEU A 194 -18.44 -11.74 -50.06
N GLN A 195 -18.11 -11.27 -48.85
CA GLN A 195 -17.81 -9.87 -48.56
C GLN A 195 -16.34 -9.64 -48.20
N GLY A 196 -15.66 -10.64 -47.66
CA GLY A 196 -14.27 -10.49 -47.22
C GLY A 196 -13.76 -11.66 -46.40
N TYR A 197 -12.65 -11.45 -45.72
CA TYR A 197 -12.02 -12.46 -44.87
C TYR A 197 -11.27 -11.87 -43.67
N VAL A 198 -11.02 -12.70 -42.66
CA VAL A 198 -10.39 -12.30 -41.40
C VAL A 198 -9.24 -13.25 -41.07
N LEU A 199 -8.09 -12.71 -40.65
CA LEU A 199 -6.91 -13.51 -40.32
C LEU A 199 -6.26 -13.04 -39.02
N GLY A 200 -6.02 -13.98 -38.11
CA GLY A 200 -5.28 -13.76 -36.86
C GLY A 200 -3.90 -14.39 -36.89
N ASN A 201 -2.85 -13.65 -36.53
CA ASN A 201 -1.46 -14.11 -36.53
C ASN A 201 -1.10 -14.93 -37.78
N PRO A 202 -1.41 -14.46 -39.02
CA PRO A 202 -1.36 -15.32 -40.19
C PRO A 202 0.07 -15.62 -40.64
N ILE A 203 0.35 -16.89 -40.93
CA ILE A 203 1.51 -17.28 -41.74
C ILE A 203 1.16 -17.02 -43.21
N THR A 204 1.90 -16.15 -43.86
CA THR A 204 1.66 -15.70 -45.24
C THR A 204 2.81 -16.01 -46.18
N GLU A 205 4.04 -16.03 -45.65
CA GLU A 205 5.24 -16.40 -46.38
C GLU A 205 6.31 -16.84 -45.38
N HIS A 206 6.69 -18.13 -45.42
CA HIS A 206 7.58 -18.73 -44.43
C HIS A 206 8.92 -17.98 -44.28
N ALA A 207 9.46 -17.42 -45.36
CA ALA A 207 10.70 -16.64 -45.32
C ALA A 207 10.50 -15.32 -44.55
N ILE A 208 9.41 -14.60 -44.79
CA ILE A 208 9.11 -13.34 -44.09
C ILE A 208 8.78 -13.65 -42.63
N ASP A 209 7.80 -14.51 -42.37
CA ASP A 209 7.24 -14.76 -41.04
C ASP A 209 8.30 -15.23 -40.02
N TYR A 210 9.21 -16.11 -40.44
CA TYR A 210 10.26 -16.62 -39.56
C TYR A 210 11.44 -15.67 -39.40
N ASN A 211 11.78 -14.88 -40.43
CA ASN A 211 12.95 -14.00 -40.33
C ASN A 211 12.72 -12.86 -39.31
N TYR A 212 11.47 -12.46 -39.09
CA TYR A 212 11.13 -11.42 -38.11
C TYR A 212 11.07 -11.92 -36.65
N ARG A 213 11.23 -13.23 -36.39
CA ARG A 213 11.35 -13.76 -35.02
C ARG A 213 12.57 -13.23 -34.27
N ILE A 214 13.69 -13.02 -34.98
CA ILE A 214 14.93 -12.51 -34.37
C ILE A 214 14.81 -11.02 -33.99
N PRO A 215 14.39 -10.11 -34.90
CA PRO A 215 14.09 -8.73 -34.54
C PRO A 215 13.06 -8.60 -33.41
N PHE A 216 11.99 -9.41 -33.45
CA PHE A 216 10.98 -9.44 -32.38
C PHE A 216 11.58 -9.87 -31.04
N ALA A 217 12.33 -10.98 -31.02
CA ALA A 217 12.97 -11.48 -29.82
C ALA A 217 14.00 -10.49 -29.25
N HIS A 218 14.66 -9.68 -30.10
CA HIS A 218 15.52 -8.60 -29.65
C HIS A 218 14.71 -7.47 -29.00
N GLY A 219 13.61 -7.05 -29.61
CA GLY A 219 12.70 -6.05 -29.05
C GLY A 219 12.10 -6.46 -27.69
N MET A 220 11.82 -7.76 -27.52
CA MET A 220 11.34 -8.36 -26.28
C MET A 220 12.48 -8.76 -25.30
N ALA A 221 13.72 -8.39 -25.61
CA ALA A 221 14.93 -8.71 -24.85
C ALA A 221 15.15 -10.21 -24.53
N LEU A 222 14.59 -11.09 -25.36
CA LEU A 222 14.84 -12.53 -25.29
C LEU A 222 16.26 -12.89 -25.76
N ILE A 223 16.86 -12.03 -26.58
CA ILE A 223 18.25 -12.14 -27.05
C ILE A 223 19.00 -10.84 -26.80
N SER A 224 20.34 -10.91 -26.77
CA SER A 224 21.17 -9.73 -26.55
C SER A 224 21.47 -8.95 -27.82
N ASP A 225 21.85 -7.68 -27.65
CA ASP A 225 22.34 -6.81 -28.73
C ASP A 225 23.46 -7.45 -29.55
N GLU A 226 24.44 -8.09 -28.91
CA GLU A 226 25.58 -8.68 -29.63
C GLU A 226 25.16 -9.87 -30.47
N LEU A 227 24.23 -10.68 -29.98
CA LEU A 227 23.69 -11.80 -30.72
C LEU A 227 22.85 -11.27 -31.90
N TYR A 228 22.00 -10.28 -31.67
CA TYR A 228 21.19 -9.64 -32.71
C TYR A 228 22.06 -8.98 -33.80
N GLU A 229 23.04 -8.16 -33.43
CA GLU A 229 23.93 -7.50 -34.39
C GLU A 229 24.83 -8.49 -35.12
N SER A 230 25.26 -9.58 -34.45
CA SER A 230 26.01 -10.66 -35.11
C SER A 230 25.13 -11.40 -36.12
N LEU A 231 23.91 -11.78 -35.72
CA LEU A 231 22.91 -12.39 -36.60
C LEU A 231 22.66 -11.50 -37.82
N LYS A 232 22.35 -10.22 -37.60
CA LYS A 232 22.10 -9.25 -38.67
C LYS A 232 23.28 -9.10 -39.62
N ARG A 233 24.50 -8.98 -39.10
CA ARG A 233 25.74 -8.81 -39.90
C ARG A 233 26.09 -10.06 -40.70
N VAL A 234 26.01 -11.23 -40.09
CA VAL A 234 26.46 -12.50 -40.69
C VAL A 234 25.37 -13.10 -41.59
N CYS A 235 24.14 -13.20 -41.09
CA CYS A 235 23.01 -13.80 -41.79
C CYS A 235 22.33 -12.85 -42.79
N LYS A 236 22.58 -11.54 -42.70
CA LYS A 236 22.03 -10.51 -43.62
C LYS A 236 20.49 -10.54 -43.75
N GLY A 237 19.80 -10.93 -42.67
CA GLY A 237 18.35 -11.04 -42.64
C GLY A 237 17.78 -12.38 -43.12
N GLU A 238 18.62 -13.33 -43.56
CA GLU A 238 18.22 -14.69 -43.94
C GLU A 238 18.55 -15.69 -42.83
N TYR A 239 17.58 -15.94 -41.95
CA TYR A 239 17.76 -16.79 -40.76
C TYR A 239 17.15 -18.19 -40.93
N VAL A 240 16.29 -18.37 -41.93
CA VAL A 240 15.68 -19.66 -42.28
C VAL A 240 16.65 -20.47 -43.15
N ASP A 241 17.02 -21.66 -42.69
CA ASP A 241 17.94 -22.59 -43.37
C ASP A 241 19.22 -21.93 -43.93
N PRO A 242 19.99 -21.23 -43.09
CA PRO A 242 21.16 -20.48 -43.55
C PRO A 242 22.22 -21.42 -44.12
N ARG A 243 22.66 -21.13 -45.35
CA ARG A 243 23.76 -21.86 -46.00
C ARG A 243 25.12 -21.55 -45.37
N ASP A 244 25.24 -20.41 -44.70
CA ASP A 244 26.44 -19.96 -44.01
C ASP A 244 26.57 -20.65 -42.64
N THR A 245 27.71 -21.31 -42.41
CA THR A 245 27.95 -22.07 -41.18
C THR A 245 28.11 -21.19 -39.94
N GLU A 246 28.56 -19.94 -40.09
CA GLU A 246 28.64 -18.98 -38.98
C GLU A 246 27.23 -18.49 -38.62
N CYS A 247 26.40 -18.19 -39.62
CA CYS A 247 24.99 -17.86 -39.40
C CYS A 247 24.23 -19.01 -38.70
N LEU A 248 24.42 -20.26 -39.14
CA LEU A 248 23.77 -21.42 -38.54
C LEU A 248 24.11 -21.54 -37.04
N LYS A 249 25.36 -21.29 -36.65
CA LYS A 249 25.78 -21.28 -35.23
C LYS A 249 25.11 -20.16 -34.43
N LEU A 250 24.94 -18.99 -35.03
CA LEU A 250 24.26 -17.86 -34.38
C LEU A 250 22.75 -18.12 -34.23
N VAL A 251 22.11 -18.75 -35.21
CA VAL A 251 20.70 -19.16 -35.14
C VAL A 251 20.48 -20.26 -34.10
N GLU A 252 21.45 -21.18 -33.93
CA GLU A 252 21.44 -22.13 -32.81
C GLU A 252 21.59 -21.43 -31.45
N GLU A 253 22.36 -20.34 -31.35
CA GLU A 253 22.48 -19.54 -30.14
C GLU A 253 21.15 -18.83 -29.81
N PHE A 254 20.49 -18.25 -30.82
CA PHE A 254 19.13 -17.72 -30.71
C PHE A 254 18.15 -18.77 -30.15
N SER A 255 18.19 -19.99 -30.70
CA SER A 255 17.33 -21.10 -30.27
C SER A 255 17.59 -21.53 -28.82
N LYS A 256 18.82 -21.39 -28.33
CA LYS A 256 19.17 -21.66 -26.92
C LYS A 256 18.61 -20.57 -25.99
N CYS A 257 18.64 -19.31 -26.42
CA CYS A 257 18.11 -18.18 -25.63
C CYS A 257 16.59 -18.24 -25.48
N THR A 258 15.86 -18.64 -26.53
CA THR A 258 14.39 -18.73 -26.53
C THR A 258 13.86 -20.07 -26.01
N LYS A 259 14.75 -21.02 -25.68
CA LYS A 259 14.38 -22.30 -25.08
C LYS A 259 13.79 -22.08 -23.69
N GLY A 260 12.56 -22.54 -23.46
CA GLY A 260 11.87 -22.33 -22.18
C GLY A 260 10.88 -21.17 -22.17
N VAL A 261 10.75 -20.44 -23.28
CA VAL A 261 9.76 -19.38 -23.47
C VAL A 261 8.53 -19.96 -24.16
N CYS A 262 7.34 -19.57 -23.73
CA CYS A 262 6.09 -19.85 -24.45
C CYS A 262 6.09 -19.05 -25.77
N GLN A 263 6.16 -19.72 -26.92
CA GLN A 263 6.32 -19.02 -28.19
C GLN A 263 5.01 -18.39 -28.68
N GLU A 264 3.85 -18.92 -28.27
CA GLU A 264 2.54 -18.34 -28.60
C GLU A 264 2.28 -17.04 -27.83
N VAL A 265 2.77 -16.95 -26.58
CA VAL A 265 2.61 -15.78 -25.71
C VAL A 265 3.83 -15.68 -24.80
N VAL A 266 4.81 -14.82 -25.15
CA VAL A 266 6.13 -14.79 -24.48
C VAL A 266 6.06 -14.40 -22.99
N ILE A 267 5.01 -13.69 -22.58
CA ILE A 267 4.77 -13.28 -21.19
C ILE A 267 4.20 -14.41 -20.32
N GLU A 268 3.63 -15.44 -20.92
CA GLU A 268 3.11 -16.62 -20.22
C GLU A 268 4.24 -17.62 -19.92
N PRO A 269 4.09 -18.45 -18.88
CA PRO A 269 5.04 -19.49 -18.60
C PRO A 269 5.00 -20.63 -19.63
N LEU A 270 6.16 -21.17 -20.00
CA LEU A 270 6.22 -22.42 -20.76
C LEU A 270 5.81 -23.58 -19.85
N CYS A 271 4.67 -24.19 -20.15
CA CYS A 271 4.16 -25.32 -19.40
C CYS A 271 4.67 -26.64 -19.96
N VAL A 272 4.97 -27.59 -19.07
CA VAL A 272 5.38 -28.95 -19.45
C VAL A 272 4.39 -30.02 -18.91
N THR A 273 3.34 -29.64 -18.16
CA THR A 273 2.41 -30.58 -17.50
C THR A 273 1.00 -30.02 -17.27
N GLU A 274 0.06 -30.92 -16.95
CA GLU A 274 -1.39 -30.77 -16.70
C GLU A 274 -1.77 -29.90 -15.48
N THR A 275 -1.13 -28.75 -15.28
CA THR A 275 -1.44 -27.86 -14.14
C THR A 275 -2.53 -26.84 -14.50
N PRO A 276 -3.55 -26.61 -13.65
CA PRO A 276 -4.65 -25.67 -13.92
C PRO A 276 -4.24 -24.24 -14.29
N ASN A 277 -3.08 -23.78 -13.83
CA ASN A 277 -2.56 -22.42 -14.08
C ASN A 277 -1.86 -22.28 -15.45
N CYS A 278 -1.95 -23.28 -16.33
CA CYS A 278 -1.29 -23.26 -17.62
C CYS A 278 -2.23 -22.87 -18.77
N TYR A 279 -1.80 -22.04 -19.72
CA TYR A 279 -2.60 -21.71 -20.92
C TYR A 279 -2.96 -22.94 -21.77
N ILE A 280 -2.03 -23.90 -21.92
CA ILE A 280 -2.23 -25.18 -22.62
C ILE A 280 -3.22 -26.09 -21.88
N TYR A 281 -3.42 -25.91 -20.58
CA TYR A 281 -4.35 -26.74 -19.80
C TYR A 281 -5.77 -26.67 -20.38
N ARG A 282 -6.21 -25.49 -20.85
CA ARG A 282 -7.50 -25.34 -21.55
C ARG A 282 -7.61 -26.25 -22.78
N TYR A 283 -6.50 -26.52 -23.45
CA TYR A 283 -6.45 -27.36 -24.64
C TYR A 283 -6.52 -28.84 -24.28
N LEU A 284 -5.91 -29.21 -23.16
CA LEU A 284 -6.04 -30.54 -22.57
C LEU A 284 -7.47 -30.80 -22.10
N LEU A 285 -8.10 -29.84 -21.42
CA LEU A 285 -9.51 -29.91 -21.04
C LEU A 285 -10.41 -30.13 -22.27
N ALA A 286 -10.17 -29.39 -23.36
CA ALA A 286 -10.91 -29.58 -24.60
C ALA A 286 -10.72 -31.00 -25.15
N THR A 287 -9.49 -31.53 -25.09
CA THR A 287 -9.21 -32.90 -25.51
C THR A 287 -9.98 -33.92 -24.66
N TYR A 288 -9.97 -33.80 -23.32
CA TYR A 288 -10.73 -34.71 -22.45
C TYR A 288 -12.23 -34.60 -22.67
N TRP A 289 -12.74 -33.38 -22.81
CA TRP A 289 -14.15 -33.11 -22.99
C TRP A 289 -14.66 -33.64 -24.33
N VAL A 290 -13.99 -33.31 -25.44
CA VAL A 290 -14.39 -33.77 -26.79
C VAL A 290 -14.25 -35.30 -26.95
N ASN A 291 -13.34 -35.94 -26.21
CA ASN A 291 -13.15 -37.39 -26.25
C ASN A 291 -14.13 -38.18 -25.37
N ASP A 292 -14.91 -37.53 -24.50
CA ASP A 292 -15.91 -38.23 -23.70
C ASP A 292 -17.02 -38.85 -24.56
N VAL A 293 -17.41 -40.07 -24.21
CA VAL A 293 -18.39 -40.84 -24.97
C VAL A 293 -19.77 -40.16 -25.02
N ASN A 294 -20.18 -39.49 -23.94
CA ASN A 294 -21.47 -38.80 -23.89
C ASN A 294 -21.41 -37.50 -24.68
N VAL A 295 -20.28 -36.79 -24.64
CA VAL A 295 -20.07 -35.60 -25.48
C VAL A 295 -20.12 -35.96 -26.96
N ARG A 296 -19.39 -36.99 -27.38
CA ARG A 296 -19.43 -37.47 -28.77
C ARG A 296 -20.82 -37.89 -29.21
N LYS A 297 -21.57 -38.54 -28.32
CA LYS A 297 -22.97 -38.92 -28.59
C LYS A 297 -23.87 -37.69 -28.72
N ALA A 298 -23.67 -36.66 -27.89
CA ALA A 298 -24.41 -35.41 -27.95
C ALA A 298 -24.10 -34.62 -29.24
N LEU A 299 -22.84 -34.61 -29.67
CA LEU A 299 -22.37 -34.02 -30.94
C LEU A 299 -22.63 -34.92 -32.17
N GLN A 300 -23.19 -36.11 -31.96
CA GLN A 300 -23.53 -37.08 -33.01
C GLN A 300 -22.36 -37.48 -33.91
N ILE A 301 -21.20 -37.68 -33.29
CA ILE A 301 -19.98 -38.08 -33.99
C ILE A 301 -20.16 -39.49 -34.58
N ASN A 302 -19.87 -39.66 -35.88
CA ASN A 302 -19.95 -40.96 -36.54
C ASN A 302 -18.89 -41.91 -35.96
N LYS A 303 -19.23 -43.18 -35.72
CA LYS A 303 -18.26 -44.19 -35.28
C LYS A 303 -17.13 -44.42 -36.30
N GLU A 304 -17.37 -44.11 -37.58
CA GLU A 304 -16.39 -44.18 -38.67
C GLU A 304 -15.47 -42.94 -38.74
N SER A 305 -15.69 -41.91 -37.92
CA SER A 305 -14.76 -40.78 -37.78
C SER A 305 -13.40 -41.25 -37.21
N ILE A 306 -12.42 -40.34 -37.16
CA ILE A 306 -11.14 -40.67 -36.51
C ILE A 306 -11.33 -41.11 -35.04
N GLY A 307 -10.41 -41.95 -34.55
CA GLY A 307 -10.45 -42.55 -33.21
C GLY A 307 -10.43 -41.51 -32.08
N GLU A 308 -9.27 -41.25 -31.48
CA GLU A 308 -9.11 -40.17 -30.50
C GLU A 308 -9.10 -38.82 -31.23
N TRP A 309 -9.91 -37.86 -30.75
CA TRP A 309 -9.91 -36.49 -31.25
C TRP A 309 -8.65 -35.83 -30.75
N VAL A 310 -7.88 -35.28 -31.67
CA VAL A 310 -6.66 -34.54 -31.40
C VAL A 310 -6.76 -33.18 -32.07
N ARG A 311 -6.45 -32.13 -31.31
CA ARG A 311 -6.59 -30.75 -31.81
C ARG A 311 -5.62 -30.44 -32.96
N CYS A 312 -4.36 -30.87 -32.83
CA CYS A 312 -3.31 -30.64 -33.82
C CYS A 312 -2.65 -31.98 -34.16
N TYR A 313 -3.02 -32.58 -35.29
CA TYR A 313 -2.45 -33.84 -35.74
C TYR A 313 -1.32 -33.62 -36.75
N PHE A 314 -0.07 -33.63 -36.28
CA PHE A 314 1.11 -33.43 -37.13
C PHE A 314 1.47 -34.64 -38.02
N GLY A 315 0.76 -35.77 -37.87
CA GLY A 315 0.99 -36.99 -38.64
C GLY A 315 0.23 -37.06 -39.99
N ILE A 316 -0.33 -35.94 -40.45
CA ILE A 316 -1.01 -35.85 -41.76
C ILE A 316 0.06 -35.63 -42.85
N PRO A 317 0.12 -36.46 -43.91
CA PRO A 317 0.97 -36.21 -45.06
C PRO A 317 0.37 -35.05 -45.89
N TYR A 318 0.59 -33.82 -45.42
CA TYR A 318 0.07 -32.59 -45.99
C TYR A 318 1.10 -31.95 -46.95
N THR A 319 0.65 -31.50 -48.12
CA THR A 319 1.51 -30.86 -49.13
C THR A 319 1.39 -29.35 -49.08
N HIS A 320 2.48 -28.66 -48.71
CA HIS A 320 2.54 -27.20 -48.69
C HIS A 320 2.91 -26.63 -50.08
N ASP A 321 1.93 -26.55 -50.98
CA ASP A 321 2.07 -26.14 -52.38
C ASP A 321 1.89 -24.63 -52.61
N ILE A 322 1.26 -23.90 -51.68
CA ILE A 322 1.26 -22.44 -51.67
C ILE A 322 2.52 -21.95 -50.94
N LYS A 323 3.43 -21.29 -51.68
CA LYS A 323 4.69 -20.77 -51.11
C LYS A 323 4.54 -19.41 -50.43
N SER A 324 3.63 -18.59 -50.95
CA SER A 324 3.30 -17.27 -50.42
C SER A 324 1.83 -16.98 -50.75
N SER A 325 1.07 -16.52 -49.76
CA SER A 325 -0.32 -16.10 -49.94
C SER A 325 -0.45 -14.62 -50.32
N VAL A 326 0.66 -13.86 -50.33
CA VAL A 326 0.69 -12.43 -50.71
C VAL A 326 0.03 -12.17 -52.09
N PRO A 327 0.25 -12.97 -53.16
CA PRO A 327 -0.43 -12.76 -54.44
C PRO A 327 -1.95 -12.96 -54.35
N TYR A 328 -2.42 -13.87 -53.48
CA TYR A 328 -3.84 -14.09 -53.25
C TYR A 328 -4.47 -12.89 -52.56
N HIS A 329 -3.80 -12.33 -51.55
CA HIS A 329 -4.21 -11.08 -50.90
C HIS A 329 -4.35 -9.93 -51.91
N MET A 330 -3.33 -9.72 -52.77
CA MET A 330 -3.37 -8.70 -53.83
C MET A 330 -4.57 -8.89 -54.75
N ASN A 331 -4.78 -10.11 -55.26
CA ASN A 331 -5.87 -10.40 -56.18
C ASN A 331 -7.24 -10.25 -55.50
N ASN A 332 -7.40 -10.67 -54.25
CA ASN A 332 -8.66 -10.53 -53.53
C ASN A 332 -9.04 -9.06 -53.31
N SER A 333 -8.05 -8.21 -53.00
CA SER A 333 -8.26 -6.76 -52.87
C SER A 333 -8.62 -6.10 -54.20
N ILE A 334 -7.97 -6.50 -55.32
CA ILE A 334 -8.34 -6.03 -56.67
C ILE A 334 -9.79 -6.37 -57.01
N ASN A 335 -10.26 -7.54 -56.55
CA ASN A 335 -11.64 -7.99 -56.73
C ASN A 335 -12.64 -7.37 -55.72
N GLY A 336 -12.20 -6.40 -54.91
CA GLY A 336 -13.06 -5.63 -54.01
C GLY A 336 -13.39 -6.31 -52.68
N TYR A 337 -12.73 -7.42 -52.33
CA TYR A 337 -12.94 -8.09 -51.05
C TYR A 337 -12.11 -7.43 -49.94
N ARG A 338 -12.78 -7.02 -48.86
CA ARG A 338 -12.11 -6.45 -47.69
C ARG A 338 -11.44 -7.55 -46.86
N SER A 339 -10.34 -7.21 -46.19
CA SER A 339 -9.66 -8.10 -45.25
C SER A 339 -9.45 -7.42 -43.90
N LEU A 340 -9.56 -8.19 -42.82
CA LEU A 340 -9.16 -7.79 -41.48
C LEU A 340 -8.00 -8.68 -41.04
N ILE A 341 -6.82 -8.09 -40.88
CA ILE A 341 -5.63 -8.78 -40.38
C ILE A 341 -5.36 -8.29 -38.97
N TYR A 342 -5.19 -9.20 -38.02
CA TYR A 342 -4.78 -8.86 -36.65
C TYR A 342 -3.61 -9.74 -36.21
N SER A 343 -2.79 -9.22 -35.30
CA SER A 343 -1.67 -9.96 -34.73
C SER A 343 -1.56 -9.70 -33.23
N GLY A 344 -1.25 -10.74 -32.46
CA GLY A 344 -0.86 -10.61 -31.07
C GLY A 344 0.52 -9.97 -30.96
N ASP A 345 0.65 -8.98 -30.09
CA ASP A 345 1.88 -8.25 -29.81
C ASP A 345 2.92 -9.08 -29.03
N HIS A 346 2.53 -10.22 -28.44
CA HIS A 346 3.40 -11.12 -27.67
C HIS A 346 3.62 -12.50 -28.33
N ASP A 347 3.25 -12.67 -29.60
CA ASP A 347 3.40 -13.92 -30.34
C ASP A 347 4.81 -14.00 -31.01
N LEU A 348 5.67 -14.90 -30.52
CA LEU A 348 6.98 -15.17 -31.13
C LEU A 348 6.89 -16.15 -32.31
N ASN A 349 5.81 -16.93 -32.44
CA ASN A 349 5.60 -17.85 -33.55
C ASN A 349 5.34 -17.07 -34.85
N VAL A 350 4.44 -16.09 -34.79
CA VAL A 350 4.15 -15.17 -35.91
C VAL A 350 4.17 -13.73 -35.37
N PRO A 351 5.37 -13.13 -35.26
CA PRO A 351 5.51 -11.77 -34.74
C PRO A 351 4.71 -10.74 -35.55
N PHE A 352 4.13 -9.77 -34.86
CA PHE A 352 3.44 -8.65 -35.51
C PHE A 352 4.34 -7.89 -36.51
N LEU A 353 5.65 -7.81 -36.22
CA LEU A 353 6.65 -7.23 -37.13
C LEU A 353 6.68 -7.95 -38.49
N ALA A 354 6.47 -9.27 -38.48
CA ALA A 354 6.37 -10.05 -39.70
C ALA A 354 5.08 -9.72 -40.45
N THR A 355 3.96 -9.58 -39.74
CA THR A 355 2.69 -9.14 -40.31
C THR A 355 2.81 -7.79 -40.98
N GLN A 356 3.42 -6.80 -40.31
CA GLN A 356 3.66 -5.48 -40.88
C GLN A 356 4.55 -5.55 -42.14
N ALA A 357 5.59 -6.37 -42.11
CA ALA A 357 6.53 -6.50 -43.23
C ALA A 357 5.86 -7.01 -44.51
N TRP A 358 5.03 -8.07 -44.44
CA TRP A 358 4.35 -8.56 -45.65
C TRP A 358 3.20 -7.63 -46.07
N VAL A 359 2.49 -6.99 -45.14
CA VAL A 359 1.44 -6.00 -45.49
C VAL A 359 2.05 -4.85 -46.29
N ARG A 360 3.25 -4.40 -45.95
CA ARG A 360 3.99 -3.40 -46.74
C ARG A 360 4.36 -3.87 -48.13
N SER A 361 4.67 -5.16 -48.30
CA SER A 361 4.96 -5.72 -49.61
C SER A 361 3.78 -5.63 -50.59
N LEU A 362 2.55 -5.41 -50.07
CA LEU A 362 1.36 -5.17 -50.89
C LEU A 362 1.35 -3.78 -51.57
N ASN A 363 2.12 -2.82 -51.05
CA ASN A 363 2.21 -1.45 -51.54
C ASN A 363 0.85 -0.73 -51.65
N TYR A 364 -0.01 -0.92 -50.65
CA TYR A 364 -1.31 -0.25 -50.57
C TYR A 364 -1.18 1.20 -50.09
N SER A 365 -2.04 2.07 -50.61
CA SER A 365 -2.19 3.43 -50.11
C SER A 365 -2.85 3.41 -48.73
N ILE A 366 -2.20 4.01 -47.73
CA ILE A 366 -2.77 4.19 -46.40
C ILE A 366 -3.87 5.26 -46.49
N ILE A 367 -5.12 4.86 -46.25
CA ILE A 367 -6.28 5.78 -46.24
C ILE A 367 -6.67 6.23 -44.83
N ASP A 368 -6.25 5.49 -43.82
CA ASP A 368 -6.45 5.76 -42.40
C ASP A 368 -5.19 5.25 -41.69
N ASN A 369 -4.46 6.14 -41.02
CA ASN A 369 -3.15 5.79 -40.46
C ASN A 369 -3.30 4.92 -39.20
N TRP A 370 -2.22 4.25 -38.83
CA TRP A 370 -2.14 3.48 -37.60
C TRP A 370 -2.56 4.32 -36.40
N ARG A 371 -3.48 3.78 -35.60
CA ARG A 371 -3.89 4.37 -34.34
C ARG A 371 -4.11 3.28 -33.31
N PRO A 372 -3.96 3.59 -32.01
CA PRO A 372 -4.29 2.64 -30.97
C PRO A 372 -5.76 2.22 -31.09
N TRP A 373 -6.02 0.91 -31.04
CA TRP A 373 -7.37 0.40 -30.98
C TRP A 373 -7.90 0.55 -29.56
N MET A 374 -9.00 1.30 -29.39
CA MET A 374 -9.54 1.61 -28.07
C MET A 374 -10.72 0.71 -27.70
N ILE A 375 -10.67 0.07 -26.53
CA ILE A 375 -11.77 -0.64 -25.88
C ILE A 375 -12.03 0.05 -24.54
N LYS A 376 -13.21 0.69 -24.39
CA LYS A 376 -13.58 1.44 -23.17
C LYS A 376 -12.50 2.44 -22.73
N ASP A 377 -12.05 3.28 -23.67
CA ASP A 377 -11.02 4.32 -23.44
C ASP A 377 -9.63 3.81 -23.05
N GLN A 378 -9.32 2.53 -23.29
CA GLN A 378 -7.99 1.94 -23.14
C GLN A 378 -7.52 1.24 -24.41
N ILE A 379 -6.21 1.15 -24.60
CA ILE A 379 -5.62 0.40 -25.71
C ILE A 379 -5.98 -1.08 -25.55
N GLY A 380 -6.49 -1.69 -26.63
CA GLY A 380 -7.02 -3.05 -26.61
C GLY A 380 -5.94 -4.10 -26.36
N GLY A 381 -6.14 -4.94 -25.35
CA GLY A 381 -5.34 -6.10 -24.95
C GLY A 381 -6.13 -7.01 -23.99
N GLU A 382 -5.75 -8.29 -23.85
CA GLU A 382 -6.50 -9.21 -22.97
C GLU A 382 -6.32 -8.83 -21.50
N VAL A 383 -7.35 -8.23 -20.90
CA VAL A 383 -7.53 -8.18 -19.43
C VAL A 383 -7.95 -9.59 -18.99
N GLY A 384 -6.96 -10.49 -18.95
CA GLY A 384 -7.11 -11.79 -18.31
C GLY A 384 -7.43 -11.57 -16.85
N THR A 385 -8.70 -11.77 -16.51
CA THR A 385 -9.27 -11.72 -15.16
C THR A 385 -8.28 -12.14 -14.07
N GLN A 386 -7.70 -11.18 -13.34
CA GLN A 386 -7.44 -11.35 -11.92
C GLN A 386 -8.80 -11.40 -11.21
N GLN A 387 -9.53 -12.50 -11.40
CA GLN A 387 -10.50 -12.89 -10.38
C GLN A 387 -9.66 -13.26 -9.15
N SER A 388 -9.56 -12.31 -8.22
CA SER A 388 -9.69 -12.55 -6.79
C SER A 388 -9.62 -14.04 -6.41
N THR A 389 -8.45 -14.52 -6.00
CA THR A 389 -8.31 -15.80 -5.28
C THR A 389 -8.67 -15.62 -3.80
N SER A 390 -9.77 -14.93 -3.47
CA SER A 390 -10.25 -14.76 -2.08
C SER A 390 -11.38 -15.73 -1.68
N HIS A 391 -11.68 -16.75 -2.49
CA HIS A 391 -12.66 -17.79 -2.13
C HIS A 391 -12.14 -19.22 -2.35
N MET A 392 -11.08 -19.61 -1.63
CA MET A 392 -10.98 -20.99 -1.15
C MET A 392 -11.29 -20.99 0.35
N LYS A 393 -12.51 -21.42 0.70
CA LYS A 393 -12.87 -21.73 2.08
C LYS A 393 -11.98 -22.89 2.55
N PRO A 394 -11.24 -22.76 3.66
CA PRO A 394 -10.77 -23.92 4.40
C PRO A 394 -12.00 -24.64 4.96
N ILE A 395 -12.15 -25.90 4.58
CA ILE A 395 -13.09 -26.83 5.21
C ILE A 395 -12.68 -26.95 6.68
N SER A 396 -13.60 -26.59 7.56
CA SER A 396 -13.47 -26.74 9.00
C SER A 396 -13.47 -28.22 9.39
N CYS A 397 -12.50 -28.61 10.21
CA CYS A 397 -12.62 -29.78 11.07
C CYS A 397 -12.79 -29.28 12.51
N SER A 398 -14.03 -29.31 12.98
CA SER A 398 -14.40 -29.06 14.37
C SER A 398 -14.34 -30.36 15.18
N THR A 399 -13.70 -30.28 16.34
CA THR A 399 -13.98 -31.06 17.57
C THR A 399 -13.54 -30.12 18.70
N GLY A 400 -14.28 -29.71 19.73
CA GLY A 400 -15.47 -30.21 20.41
C GLY A 400 -15.16 -30.16 21.92
N GLY A 401 -15.95 -29.45 22.75
CA GLY A 401 -15.98 -29.70 24.20
C GLY A 401 -15.96 -28.51 25.19
N SER A 402 -17.15 -27.98 25.48
CA SER A 402 -17.76 -27.49 26.75
C SER A 402 -17.04 -26.62 27.82
N MET A 403 -17.82 -25.60 28.22
CA MET A 403 -17.88 -24.80 29.46
C MET A 403 -17.71 -25.54 30.80
N ALA A 404 -17.15 -24.85 31.82
CA ALA A 404 -17.76 -24.69 33.16
C ALA A 404 -17.03 -23.61 34.01
N SER A 405 -17.83 -22.88 34.80
CA SER A 405 -17.49 -21.77 35.70
C SER A 405 -17.53 -22.19 37.18
N LEU A 406 -17.22 -21.22 38.08
CA LEU A 406 -17.47 -21.13 39.55
C LEU A 406 -16.29 -21.57 40.44
N CYS A 407 -15.86 -20.88 41.51
CA CYS A 407 -16.59 -20.13 42.54
C CYS A 407 -15.85 -18.90 43.12
N GLN A 408 -16.66 -17.99 43.66
CA GLN A 408 -16.36 -16.71 44.33
C GLN A 408 -15.78 -16.84 45.75
N HIS A 409 -15.06 -15.80 46.19
CA HIS A 409 -15.18 -15.28 47.56
C HIS A 409 -15.32 -13.74 47.56
N HIS A 410 -16.26 -13.26 48.37
CA HIS A 410 -16.71 -11.89 48.50
C HIS A 410 -15.63 -10.96 49.07
N VAL A 411 -15.34 -9.89 48.34
CA VAL A 411 -14.84 -8.61 48.87
C VAL A 411 -15.69 -7.51 48.24
N SER A 412 -16.14 -6.53 49.02
CA SER A 412 -17.11 -5.51 48.60
C SER A 412 -16.71 -4.86 47.26
N SER A 413 -17.53 -5.06 46.23
CA SER A 413 -17.22 -4.69 44.85
C SER A 413 -17.16 -3.18 44.68
N ALA A 414 -15.96 -2.64 44.45
CA ALA A 414 -15.87 -1.44 43.64
C ALA A 414 -16.45 -1.79 42.26
N THR A 415 -17.37 -0.96 41.76
CA THR A 415 -18.10 -1.28 40.53
C THR A 415 -17.54 -0.43 39.40
N ILE A 416 -17.13 -1.08 38.32
CA ILE A 416 -16.74 -0.40 37.08
C ILE A 416 -17.99 0.28 36.51
N ILE A 417 -17.94 1.60 36.39
CA ILE A 417 -18.98 2.43 35.81
C ILE A 417 -18.89 2.29 34.28
N LYS A 418 -19.93 1.73 33.67
CA LYS A 418 -19.98 1.51 32.21
C LYS A 418 -20.63 2.67 31.44
N SER A 419 -21.44 3.46 32.12
CA SER A 419 -22.18 4.60 31.56
C SER A 419 -22.37 5.66 32.64
N LEU A 420 -22.19 6.91 32.29
CA LEU A 420 -22.31 8.04 33.21
C LEU A 420 -23.28 9.08 32.61
N PRO A 421 -24.33 9.50 33.34
CA PRO A 421 -25.29 10.47 32.83
C PRO A 421 -24.62 11.78 32.43
N GLY A 422 -25.03 12.31 31.27
CA GLY A 422 -24.40 13.47 30.64
C GLY A 422 -23.30 13.12 29.63
N PHE A 423 -22.84 11.86 29.54
CA PHE A 423 -21.89 11.42 28.51
C PHE A 423 -22.60 10.61 27.41
N GLU A 424 -22.42 10.99 26.14
CA GLU A 424 -23.02 10.27 25.01
C GLU A 424 -22.18 9.03 24.65
N GLY A 425 -22.75 7.83 24.88
CA GLY A 425 -22.12 6.55 24.54
C GLY A 425 -21.38 5.87 25.71
N PRO A 426 -20.69 4.75 25.45
CA PRO A 426 -19.87 4.07 26.45
C PRO A 426 -18.66 4.93 26.83
N LEU A 427 -18.26 4.88 28.11
CA LEU A 427 -17.07 5.60 28.57
C LEU A 427 -15.82 5.08 27.85
N PRO A 428 -14.94 5.95 27.32
CA PRO A 428 -13.72 5.54 26.62
C PRO A 428 -12.60 5.09 27.57
N PHE A 429 -12.85 5.09 28.87
CA PHE A 429 -11.92 4.71 29.93
C PHE A 429 -12.67 3.92 31.01
N GLU A 430 -11.94 3.08 31.75
CA GLU A 430 -12.47 2.41 32.93
C GLU A 430 -12.49 3.38 34.11
N LEU A 431 -13.70 3.79 34.50
CA LEU A 431 -13.97 4.56 35.71
C LEU A 431 -14.50 3.62 36.80
N GLU A 432 -13.89 3.71 37.97
CA GLU A 432 -14.34 3.06 39.19
C GLU A 432 -14.60 4.13 40.25
N THR A 433 -15.67 3.96 41.02
CA THR A 433 -15.95 4.80 42.20
C THR A 433 -16.20 3.95 43.43
N GLY A 434 -15.89 4.50 44.60
CA GLY A 434 -16.08 3.77 45.84
C GLY A 434 -15.80 4.57 47.10
N TYR A 435 -15.99 3.89 48.23
CA TYR A 435 -15.68 4.39 49.56
C TYR A 435 -14.63 3.52 50.25
N ILE A 436 -13.67 4.17 50.89
CA ILE A 436 -12.72 3.53 51.81
C ILE A 436 -12.93 4.13 53.20
N GLY A 437 -13.13 3.27 54.19
CA GLY A 437 -13.25 3.66 55.59
C GLY A 437 -11.88 3.87 56.25
N VAL A 438 -11.68 4.98 56.94
CA VAL A 438 -10.45 5.34 57.67
C VAL A 438 -10.78 5.83 59.07
N GLY A 439 -9.84 5.70 60.01
CA GLY A 439 -10.06 5.95 61.45
C GLY A 439 -10.19 4.68 62.30
N GLU A 440 -10.27 4.85 63.62
CA GLU A 440 -10.22 3.76 64.61
C GLU A 440 -11.37 2.73 64.47
N GLU A 441 -12.49 3.12 63.84
CA GLU A 441 -13.63 2.24 63.53
C GLU A 441 -14.20 2.46 62.10
N GLU A 442 -13.37 2.93 61.16
CA GLU A 442 -13.81 3.36 59.82
C GLU A 442 -14.92 4.44 59.87
N GLU A 443 -14.90 5.28 60.90
CA GLU A 443 -15.90 6.30 61.14
C GLU A 443 -15.93 7.37 60.03
N VAL A 444 -14.80 7.60 59.36
CA VAL A 444 -14.71 8.46 58.17
C VAL A 444 -14.74 7.61 56.91
N GLN A 445 -15.59 7.99 55.95
CA GLN A 445 -15.74 7.33 54.66
C GLN A 445 -15.28 8.28 53.55
N LEU A 446 -14.10 8.02 53.00
CA LEU A 446 -13.53 8.81 51.92
C LEU A 446 -13.98 8.26 50.57
N PHE A 447 -14.56 9.13 49.75
CA PHE A 447 -14.99 8.83 48.40
C PHE A 447 -13.86 9.04 47.39
N TYR A 448 -13.71 8.10 46.46
CA TYR A 448 -12.70 8.21 45.40
C TYR A 448 -13.30 7.95 44.02
N TYR A 449 -12.67 8.58 43.02
CA TYR A 449 -12.80 8.25 41.61
C TYR A 449 -11.47 7.68 41.14
N PHE A 450 -11.47 6.48 40.59
CA PHE A 450 -10.29 5.85 40.02
C PHE A 450 -10.47 5.70 38.51
N ILE A 451 -9.59 6.35 37.74
CA ILE A 451 -9.57 6.28 36.29
C ILE A 451 -8.28 5.60 35.88
N LYS A 452 -8.39 4.45 35.23
CA LYS A 452 -7.24 3.69 34.75
C LYS A 452 -6.58 4.41 33.58
N SER A 453 -5.26 4.27 33.47
CA SER A 453 -4.48 4.82 32.36
C SER A 453 -5.05 4.37 31.01
N GLU A 454 -5.16 5.29 30.07
CA GLU A 454 -5.59 4.99 28.69
C GLU A 454 -4.52 4.18 27.91
N ARG A 455 -3.30 4.04 28.44
CA ARG A 455 -2.18 3.35 27.80
C ARG A 455 -1.96 1.95 28.34
N ASN A 456 -1.38 1.80 29.55
CA ASN A 456 -1.18 0.51 30.20
C ASN A 456 -1.40 0.63 31.72
N PRO A 457 -2.63 0.43 32.22
CA PRO A 457 -2.96 0.58 33.64
C PRO A 457 -2.05 -0.19 34.60
N LYS A 458 -1.57 -1.37 34.20
CA LYS A 458 -0.78 -2.26 35.07
C LYS A 458 0.68 -1.82 35.23
N GLU A 459 1.21 -1.03 34.32
CA GLU A 459 2.62 -0.61 34.34
C GLU A 459 2.76 0.91 34.52
N ASP A 460 1.77 1.68 34.08
CA ASP A 460 1.81 3.13 34.15
C ASP A 460 1.77 3.63 35.60
N PRO A 461 2.38 4.79 35.89
CA PRO A 461 2.37 5.37 37.21
C PRO A 461 0.96 5.58 37.76
N LEU A 462 0.82 5.43 39.08
CA LEU A 462 -0.35 5.86 39.83
C LEU A 462 -0.15 7.27 40.33
N LEU A 463 -1.16 8.12 40.15
CA LEU A 463 -1.18 9.47 40.71
C LEU A 463 -2.40 9.65 41.60
N LEU A 464 -2.17 9.87 42.90
CA LEU A 464 -3.21 10.38 43.80
C LEU A 464 -3.34 11.89 43.63
N TRP A 465 -4.53 12.39 43.34
CA TRP A 465 -4.85 13.80 43.22
C TRP A 465 -5.78 14.26 44.34
N LEU A 466 -5.29 15.19 45.17
CA LEU A 466 -5.95 15.65 46.40
C LEU A 466 -7.01 16.73 46.17
N ARG A 467 -7.89 16.52 45.19
CA ARG A 467 -9.10 17.31 44.89
C ARG A 467 -10.15 16.45 44.19
N PRO A 468 -11.44 16.84 44.24
CA PRO A 468 -12.48 16.18 43.46
C PRO A 468 -12.16 16.16 41.96
N LEU A 469 -12.70 15.16 41.25
CA LEU A 469 -12.53 14.98 39.81
C LEU A 469 -12.85 16.27 39.05
N ALA A 470 -11.88 16.76 38.27
CA ALA A 470 -12.06 17.92 37.40
C ALA A 470 -12.66 17.47 36.05
N MET A 471 -13.95 17.70 35.86
CA MET A 471 -14.68 17.34 34.64
C MET A 471 -14.95 18.56 33.75
N LYS A 472 -14.89 18.37 32.43
CA LYS A 472 -15.30 19.39 31.46
C LYS A 472 -16.79 19.21 31.16
N LEU A 473 -17.59 20.23 31.50
CA LEU A 473 -19.04 20.26 31.30
C LEU A 473 -19.43 21.39 30.35
N ASP A 474 -20.39 21.13 29.48
CA ASP A 474 -20.98 22.11 28.54
C ASP A 474 -22.23 22.80 29.10
N VAL A 475 -22.68 23.86 28.41
CA VAL A 475 -23.68 24.86 28.83
C VAL A 475 -24.95 24.23 29.43
N TYR A 476 -25.41 24.79 30.56
CA TYR A 476 -26.66 24.39 31.21
C TYR A 476 -27.86 25.16 30.64
N ASN A 477 -28.72 24.45 29.91
CA ASN A 477 -29.96 24.97 29.33
C ASN A 477 -31.22 24.58 30.13
N GLY A 478 -31.08 24.22 31.41
CA GLY A 478 -32.19 23.72 32.25
C GLY A 478 -32.35 22.19 32.26
N THR A 479 -31.41 21.46 31.65
CA THR A 479 -31.30 20.00 31.67
C THR A 479 -29.91 19.60 32.20
N LEU A 480 -29.73 18.34 32.62
CA LEU A 480 -28.46 17.82 33.15
C LEU A 480 -27.25 18.26 32.27
N PRO A 481 -26.20 18.91 32.84
CA PRO A 481 -25.03 19.31 32.09
C PRO A 481 -24.33 18.14 31.39
N SER A 482 -23.92 18.33 30.14
CA SER A 482 -23.26 17.29 29.34
C SER A 482 -21.75 17.23 29.62
N LEU A 483 -21.22 16.01 29.75
CA LEU A 483 -19.80 15.69 29.87
C LEU A 483 -19.14 15.68 28.49
N VAL A 484 -18.02 16.39 28.38
CA VAL A 484 -17.26 16.50 27.12
C VAL A 484 -15.91 15.83 27.28
N SER A 485 -15.58 14.93 26.35
CA SER A 485 -14.26 14.31 26.28
C SER A 485 -13.16 15.37 26.09
N THR A 486 -12.04 15.23 26.79
CA THR A 486 -10.89 16.11 26.67
C THR A 486 -9.68 15.34 26.16
N THR A 487 -8.97 15.91 25.19
CA THR A 487 -7.73 15.33 24.66
C THR A 487 -6.51 15.61 25.55
N TYR A 488 -6.68 16.40 26.62
CA TYR A 488 -5.61 16.86 27.51
C TYR A 488 -5.69 16.25 28.91
N SER A 489 -6.24 15.04 29.02
CA SER A 489 -6.31 14.33 30.30
C SER A 489 -4.94 13.80 30.74
N TRP A 490 -4.66 13.91 32.04
CA TRP A 490 -3.47 13.32 32.66
C TRP A 490 -3.55 11.78 32.75
N THR A 491 -4.75 11.20 32.55
CA THR A 491 -4.99 9.75 32.42
C THR A 491 -4.30 9.12 31.21
N LYS A 492 -3.75 9.94 30.32
CA LYS A 492 -2.96 9.49 29.16
C LYS A 492 -1.55 9.02 29.51
N ALA A 493 -1.06 9.36 30.70
CA ALA A 493 0.28 9.00 31.16
C ALA A 493 0.34 8.42 32.58
N SER A 494 -0.81 8.34 33.27
CA SER A 494 -0.91 7.77 34.61
C SER A 494 -2.31 7.27 34.89
N SER A 495 -2.46 6.23 35.71
CA SER A 495 -3.75 5.90 36.33
C SER A 495 -3.98 6.88 37.49
N MET A 496 -5.16 7.51 37.56
CA MET A 496 -5.41 8.60 38.52
C MET A 496 -6.45 8.21 39.58
N ILE A 497 -6.13 8.50 40.84
CA ILE A 497 -7.04 8.39 41.99
C ILE A 497 -7.38 9.82 42.41
N PHE A 498 -8.61 10.26 42.19
CA PHE A 498 -9.12 11.53 42.74
C PHE A 498 -9.78 11.24 44.08
N LEU A 499 -9.36 11.97 45.11
CA LEU A 499 -9.82 11.75 46.48
C LEU A 499 -10.56 13.00 46.98
N ASP A 500 -11.81 12.81 47.38
CA ASP A 500 -12.59 13.86 48.03
C ASP A 500 -12.14 13.98 49.50
N GLN A 501 -11.40 15.04 49.82
CA GLN A 501 -10.89 15.29 51.17
C GLN A 501 -10.84 16.81 51.46
N PRO A 502 -10.99 17.26 52.72
CA PRO A 502 -11.20 16.47 53.94
C PRO A 502 -12.64 15.93 54.07
N VAL A 503 -12.93 15.19 55.15
CA VAL A 503 -14.31 14.73 55.46
C VAL A 503 -15.33 15.88 55.41
N GLY A 504 -16.43 15.69 54.69
CA GLY A 504 -17.43 16.73 54.41
C GLY A 504 -17.19 17.53 53.12
N ALA A 505 -16.06 17.32 52.43
CA ALA A 505 -15.85 17.80 51.06
C ALA A 505 -16.32 16.75 50.05
N GLY A 506 -16.92 17.21 48.95
CA GLY A 506 -17.40 16.34 47.88
C GLY A 506 -18.40 15.28 48.37
N PHE A 507 -18.12 14.01 48.12
CA PHE A 507 -18.94 12.88 48.55
C PHE A 507 -18.43 12.14 49.80
N SER A 508 -17.37 12.64 50.46
CA SER A 508 -16.80 12.05 51.68
C SER A 508 -17.56 12.46 52.94
N TYR A 509 -17.87 11.52 53.84
CA TYR A 509 -18.71 11.76 55.02
C TYR A 509 -18.22 11.03 56.28
N SER A 510 -18.75 11.41 57.44
CA SER A 510 -18.56 10.69 58.70
C SER A 510 -19.82 9.94 59.10
N ARG A 511 -19.66 8.73 59.64
CA ARG A 511 -20.73 7.91 60.21
C ARG A 511 -21.13 8.39 61.62
N THR A 512 -20.29 9.17 62.29
CA THR A 512 -20.54 9.72 63.63
C THR A 512 -20.63 11.24 63.57
N GLN A 513 -21.52 11.84 64.38
CA GLN A 513 -21.65 13.31 64.50
C GLN A 513 -20.48 13.96 65.28
N LEU A 514 -19.66 13.16 65.97
CA LEU A 514 -18.50 13.59 66.74
C LEU A 514 -17.23 13.49 65.90
N LEU A 515 -17.07 14.39 64.92
CA LEU A 515 -15.79 14.56 64.27
C LEU A 515 -14.89 15.45 65.13
N ASN A 516 -13.74 14.90 65.58
CA ASN A 516 -12.62 15.73 65.99
C ASN A 516 -12.29 16.71 64.85
N LYS A 517 -12.10 17.98 65.21
CA LYS A 517 -11.75 19.08 64.30
C LYS A 517 -10.65 18.63 63.32
N PRO A 518 -10.91 18.52 62.00
CA PRO A 518 -9.88 18.13 61.03
C PRO A 518 -8.66 19.05 61.12
N SER A 519 -7.47 18.50 60.87
CA SER A 519 -6.18 19.22 60.93
C SER A 519 -5.26 18.76 59.80
N ASP A 520 -4.23 19.53 59.46
CA ASP A 520 -3.31 19.18 58.37
C ASP A 520 -2.61 17.85 58.64
N SER A 521 -2.10 17.68 59.86
CA SER A 521 -1.48 16.42 60.29
C SER A 521 -2.47 15.25 60.38
N GLY A 522 -3.71 15.53 60.81
CA GLY A 522 -4.77 14.52 60.90
C GLY A 522 -5.25 14.02 59.53
N GLU A 523 -5.41 14.91 58.55
CA GLU A 523 -5.82 14.54 57.19
C GLU A 523 -4.71 13.80 56.44
N ALA A 524 -3.44 14.21 56.62
CA ALA A 524 -2.29 13.47 56.07
C ALA A 524 -2.29 12.00 56.55
N LYS A 525 -2.58 11.75 57.83
CA LYS A 525 -2.69 10.40 58.39
C LYS A 525 -3.87 9.61 57.79
N ARG A 526 -5.03 10.25 57.60
CA ARG A 526 -6.21 9.64 56.99
C ARG A 526 -6.00 9.29 55.51
N ILE A 527 -5.31 10.15 54.76
CA ILE A 527 -4.93 9.89 53.36
C ILE A 527 -3.96 8.72 53.27
N HIS A 528 -2.99 8.63 54.18
CA HIS A 528 -2.08 7.49 54.24
C HIS A 528 -2.84 6.18 54.53
N GLU A 529 -3.74 6.17 55.52
CA GLU A 529 -4.55 4.99 55.84
C GLU A 529 -5.48 4.61 54.66
N PHE A 530 -6.06 5.60 53.98
CA PHE A 530 -6.82 5.40 52.75
C PHE A 530 -5.99 4.66 51.71
N LEU A 531 -4.77 5.12 51.44
CA LEU A 531 -3.90 4.52 50.43
C LEU A 531 -3.51 3.08 50.77
N GLN A 532 -3.19 2.80 52.04
CA GLN A 532 -2.89 1.44 52.49
C GLN A 532 -4.08 0.50 52.26
N LYS A 533 -5.28 0.93 52.66
CA LYS A 533 -6.51 0.13 52.49
C LYS A 533 -6.91 0.00 51.02
N TRP A 534 -6.73 1.05 50.23
CA TRP A 534 -7.02 1.05 48.81
C TRP A 534 -6.08 0.11 48.04
N LEU A 535 -4.76 0.18 48.28
CA LEU A 535 -3.78 -0.74 47.67
C LEU A 535 -3.97 -2.19 48.16
N GLY A 536 -4.43 -2.39 49.39
CA GLY A 536 -4.81 -3.71 49.89
C GLY A 536 -5.97 -4.35 49.10
N LYS A 537 -6.90 -3.53 48.58
CA LYS A 537 -7.99 -3.97 47.69
C LYS A 537 -7.59 -4.04 46.21
N HIS A 538 -6.52 -3.33 45.83
CA HIS A 538 -6.03 -3.16 44.47
C HIS A 538 -4.59 -3.64 44.35
N GLN A 539 -4.32 -4.89 44.74
CA GLN A 539 -2.96 -5.43 44.85
C GLN A 539 -2.22 -5.44 43.52
N GLU A 540 -2.94 -5.51 42.40
CA GLU A 540 -2.38 -5.44 41.05
C GLU A 540 -1.69 -4.11 40.72
N PHE A 541 -1.92 -3.08 41.54
CA PHE A 541 -1.32 -1.75 41.42
C PHE A 541 -0.19 -1.50 42.44
N SER A 542 0.09 -2.46 43.33
CA SER A 542 1.04 -2.30 44.44
C SER A 542 2.50 -2.09 44.00
N SER A 543 2.88 -2.59 42.82
CA SER A 543 4.21 -2.44 42.24
C SER A 543 4.38 -1.17 41.39
N ASN A 544 3.32 -0.47 41.04
CA ASN A 544 3.39 0.66 40.11
C ASN A 544 4.14 1.85 40.74
N PRO A 545 4.92 2.63 39.96
CA PRO A 545 5.43 3.93 40.37
C PRO A 545 4.31 4.82 40.92
N PHE A 546 4.37 5.21 42.19
CA PHE A 546 3.32 5.98 42.83
C PHE A 546 3.75 7.44 43.03
N TYR A 547 2.85 8.37 42.72
CA TYR A 547 3.04 9.80 42.87
C TYR A 547 1.85 10.41 43.61
N VAL A 548 2.11 11.47 44.36
CA VAL A 548 1.07 12.27 45.04
C VAL A 548 1.05 13.66 44.44
N GLY A 549 -0.12 14.20 44.17
CA GLY A 549 -0.24 15.56 43.67
C GLY A 549 -1.51 16.30 44.07
N GLY A 550 -1.49 17.60 43.81
CA GLY A 550 -2.60 18.50 44.03
C GLY A 550 -2.21 19.96 43.76
N ASP A 551 -3.17 20.87 43.88
CA ASP A 551 -2.93 22.31 43.74
C ASP A 551 -3.18 23.08 45.05
N SER A 552 -2.68 24.31 45.14
CA SER A 552 -3.02 25.29 46.18
C SER A 552 -2.70 24.78 47.60
N TYR A 553 -3.70 24.67 48.48
CA TYR A 553 -3.51 24.26 49.88
C TYR A 553 -2.94 22.83 50.05
N SER A 554 -3.06 21.98 49.03
CA SER A 554 -2.58 20.58 49.08
C SER A 554 -1.06 20.43 49.18
N GLY A 555 -0.29 21.50 48.97
CA GLY A 555 1.16 21.53 49.22
C GLY A 555 1.58 21.39 50.70
N ASN A 556 0.63 21.32 51.63
CA ASN A 556 0.89 21.13 53.07
C ASN A 556 0.74 19.68 53.56
N TYR A 557 0.23 18.75 52.74
CA TYR A 557 0.00 17.36 53.17
C TYR A 557 1.28 16.49 53.02
N GLU A 558 1.71 15.85 54.11
CA GLU A 558 2.87 14.93 54.14
C GLU A 558 2.43 13.46 53.88
N CYS A 559 3.31 12.60 53.34
CA CYS A 559 3.06 11.17 53.19
C CYS A 559 4.16 10.35 53.90
N CYS A 560 3.75 9.38 54.72
CA CYS A 560 4.63 8.50 55.51
C CYS A 560 4.59 7.01 55.02
N ASN A 561 5.55 6.22 55.49
CA ASN A 561 5.94 4.83 55.13
C ASN A 561 5.13 3.75 55.93
N PRO A 562 4.96 2.43 55.56
CA PRO A 562 5.23 1.62 54.33
C PRO A 562 3.98 0.81 53.80
N PRO A 563 4.06 -0.07 52.76
CA PRO A 563 4.97 -0.18 51.62
C PRO A 563 4.26 0.34 50.35
N ILE A 564 4.45 1.61 50.02
CA ILE A 564 3.95 2.20 48.77
C ILE A 564 5.17 2.51 47.92
N ASN A 565 5.16 2.13 46.64
CA ASN A 565 6.25 2.41 45.70
C ASN A 565 6.30 3.90 45.30
N LEU A 566 6.45 4.80 46.29
CA LEU A 566 6.46 6.24 46.12
C LEU A 566 7.72 6.69 45.37
N GLN A 567 7.54 7.34 44.23
CA GLN A 567 8.61 7.83 43.36
C GLN A 567 8.76 9.36 43.38
N GLY A 568 7.70 10.08 43.74
CA GLY A 568 7.74 11.54 43.72
C GLY A 568 6.40 12.23 43.99
N TYR A 569 6.37 13.55 43.81
CA TYR A 569 5.16 14.37 43.98
C TYR A 569 5.06 15.54 42.99
N VAL A 570 3.83 15.99 42.72
CA VAL A 570 3.51 17.08 41.76
C VAL A 570 2.61 18.12 42.41
N LEU A 571 3.04 19.38 42.44
CA LEU A 571 2.26 20.46 43.06
C LEU A 571 2.07 21.65 42.11
N GLY A 572 0.82 22.08 41.93
CA GLY A 572 0.43 23.27 41.18
C GLY A 572 0.08 24.46 42.06
N ASN A 573 0.69 25.61 41.80
CA ASN A 573 0.52 26.86 42.53
C ASN A 573 0.45 26.63 44.07
N PRO A 574 1.42 25.90 44.68
CA PRO A 574 1.25 25.43 46.05
C PRO A 574 1.42 26.56 47.07
N LEU A 575 0.46 26.68 47.99
CA LEU A 575 0.61 27.51 49.18
C LEU A 575 1.50 26.77 50.18
N THR A 576 2.78 27.13 50.20
CA THR A 576 3.86 26.39 50.86
C THR A 576 4.33 27.10 52.12
N ASP A 577 4.32 28.44 52.10
CA ASP A 577 4.69 29.26 53.25
C ASP A 577 3.93 30.57 53.22
N PHE A 578 3.13 30.81 54.27
CA PHE A 578 2.26 31.99 54.34
C PHE A 578 3.02 33.31 54.24
N VAL A 579 4.30 33.38 54.64
CA VAL A 579 5.09 34.61 54.55
C VAL A 579 5.57 34.83 53.13
N TYR A 580 6.17 33.82 52.49
CA TYR A 580 6.67 33.95 51.12
C TYR A 580 5.53 34.16 50.11
N ASP A 581 4.47 33.37 50.20
CA ASP A 581 3.41 33.37 49.19
C ASP A 581 2.55 34.64 49.29
N TYR A 582 2.16 35.10 50.48
CA TYR A 582 1.38 36.34 50.62
C TYR A 582 2.21 37.59 50.33
N ASN A 583 3.46 37.65 50.79
CA ASN A 583 4.28 38.85 50.56
C ASN A 583 4.64 39.02 49.09
N SER A 584 4.60 37.95 48.29
CA SER A 584 4.85 38.00 46.85
C SER A 584 3.73 38.67 46.04
N ARG A 585 2.52 38.83 46.61
CA ARG A 585 1.37 39.44 45.90
C ARG A 585 1.58 40.90 45.53
N ILE A 586 2.25 41.68 46.38
CA ILE A 586 2.55 43.10 46.11
C ILE A 586 3.58 43.28 44.99
N PRO A 587 4.77 42.65 45.00
CA PRO A 587 5.70 42.75 43.88
C PRO A 587 5.13 42.11 42.59
N PHE A 588 4.28 41.09 42.70
CA PHE A 588 3.56 40.56 41.54
C PHE A 588 2.58 41.58 40.96
N ALA A 589 1.77 42.24 41.80
CA ALA A 589 0.83 43.27 41.38
C ALA A 589 1.53 44.44 40.68
N HIS A 590 2.68 44.86 41.21
CA HIS A 590 3.53 45.88 40.58
C HIS A 590 4.06 45.41 39.22
N GLY A 591 4.62 44.20 39.15
CA GLY A 591 5.12 43.62 37.90
C GLY A 591 4.04 43.41 36.82
N MET A 592 2.77 43.30 37.23
CA MET A 592 1.61 43.18 36.34
C MET A 592 0.88 44.53 36.11
N ALA A 593 1.47 45.65 36.56
CA ALA A 593 0.91 47.00 36.45
C ALA A 593 -0.50 47.16 37.08
N LEU A 594 -0.80 46.40 38.13
CA LEU A 594 -2.05 46.50 38.89
C LEU A 594 -2.00 47.59 39.97
N ILE A 595 -0.80 48.04 40.33
CA ILE A 595 -0.53 49.14 41.25
C ILE A 595 0.56 50.05 40.70
N SER A 596 0.57 51.32 41.10
CA SER A 596 1.56 52.30 40.61
C SER A 596 2.94 52.13 41.26
N ASP A 597 3.96 52.67 40.59
CA ASP A 597 5.34 52.70 41.11
C ASP A 597 5.42 53.41 42.47
N GLU A 598 4.65 54.50 42.65
CA GLU A 598 4.63 55.26 43.90
C GLU A 598 4.04 54.44 45.05
N LEU A 599 2.95 53.70 44.79
CA LEU A 599 2.34 52.82 45.80
C LEU A 599 3.27 51.66 46.14
N PHE A 600 3.91 51.04 45.14
CA PHE A 600 4.85 49.94 45.36
C PHE A 600 6.09 50.36 46.19
N GLU A 601 6.75 51.46 45.82
CA GLU A 601 7.92 51.95 46.57
C GLU A 601 7.54 52.44 47.97
N SER A 602 6.34 53.01 48.14
CA SER A 602 5.80 53.36 49.46
C SER A 602 5.57 52.13 50.33
N LEU A 603 4.93 51.08 49.80
CA LEU A 603 4.75 49.78 50.46
C LEU A 603 6.09 49.16 50.84
N LYS A 604 7.03 49.06 49.91
CA LYS A 604 8.36 48.48 50.13
C LYS A 604 9.13 49.22 51.23
N LYS A 605 9.11 50.55 51.21
CA LYS A 605 9.81 51.39 52.20
C LYS A 605 9.18 51.29 53.60
N THR A 606 7.85 51.35 53.70
CA THR A 606 7.14 51.43 54.98
C THR A 606 6.89 50.06 55.64
N CYS A 607 6.61 49.04 54.83
CA CYS A 607 6.35 47.67 55.29
C CYS A 607 7.60 46.78 55.34
N LYS A 608 8.72 47.22 54.74
CA LYS A 608 10.02 46.52 54.74
C LYS A 608 9.96 45.06 54.24
N GLY A 609 9.03 44.76 53.33
CA GLY A 609 8.87 43.44 52.72
C GLY A 609 7.99 42.45 53.51
N ASP A 610 7.49 42.81 54.69
CA ASP A 610 6.45 42.04 55.38
C ASP A 610 5.12 42.79 55.30
N TYR A 611 4.27 42.33 54.39
CA TYR A 611 2.97 42.93 54.08
C TYR A 611 1.80 42.17 54.73
N ARG A 612 2.06 40.98 55.29
CA ARG A 612 1.04 40.14 55.90
C ARG A 612 1.01 40.28 57.43
N ASN A 613 2.17 40.29 58.08
CA ASN A 613 2.27 40.34 59.55
C ASN A 613 2.63 41.74 60.03
N VAL A 614 1.96 42.76 59.48
CA VAL A 614 2.21 44.15 59.82
C VAL A 614 1.80 44.44 61.25
N HIS A 615 2.74 44.96 62.04
CA HIS A 615 2.48 45.35 63.42
C HIS A 615 1.36 46.41 63.48
N PRO A 616 0.32 46.27 64.33
CA PRO A 616 -0.84 47.18 64.36
C PRO A 616 -0.53 48.67 64.54
N ARG A 617 0.66 49.00 65.08
CA ARG A 617 1.15 50.38 65.25
C ARG A 617 1.75 51.01 63.99
N ASN A 618 2.06 50.23 62.95
CA ASN A 618 2.56 50.75 61.67
C ASN A 618 1.36 51.17 60.80
N THR A 619 0.69 52.24 61.21
CA THR A 619 -0.54 52.74 60.58
C THR A 619 -0.32 53.18 59.14
N GLU A 620 0.90 53.63 58.81
CA GLU A 620 1.28 54.04 57.45
C GLU A 620 1.35 52.84 56.50
N CYS A 621 2.00 51.74 56.90
CA CYS A 621 1.99 50.50 56.12
C CYS A 621 0.58 49.92 55.97
N LEU A 622 -0.22 49.91 57.06
CA LEU A 622 -1.61 49.44 57.00
C LEU A 622 -2.47 50.27 56.03
N LYS A 623 -2.26 51.59 55.96
CA LYS A 623 -2.94 52.47 55.01
C LYS A 623 -2.58 52.11 53.56
N PHE A 624 -1.30 51.92 53.26
CA PHE A 624 -0.88 51.54 51.91
C PHE A 624 -1.34 50.12 51.53
N ILE A 625 -1.46 49.20 52.50
CA ILE A 625 -2.07 47.89 52.27
C ILE A 625 -3.56 48.01 51.95
N GLU A 626 -4.28 48.92 52.62
CA GLU A 626 -5.68 49.18 52.30
C GLU A 626 -5.83 49.75 50.88
N GLU A 627 -4.92 50.63 50.47
CA GLU A 627 -4.87 51.17 49.11
C GLU A 627 -4.56 50.10 48.07
N PHE A 628 -3.59 49.22 48.35
CA PHE A 628 -3.32 48.02 47.56
C PHE A 628 -4.57 47.16 47.39
N ASN A 629 -5.28 46.86 48.49
CA ASN A 629 -6.49 46.05 48.44
C ASN A 629 -7.58 46.72 47.58
N LYS A 630 -7.71 48.05 47.61
CA LYS A 630 -8.66 48.77 46.74
C LYS A 630 -8.34 48.57 45.26
N CYS A 631 -7.06 48.52 44.88
CA CYS A 631 -6.65 48.25 43.51
C CYS A 631 -6.90 46.79 43.07
N THR A 632 -6.77 45.83 43.99
CA THR A 632 -6.77 44.40 43.65
C THR A 632 -8.05 43.64 44.04
N ASN A 633 -9.01 44.26 44.72
CA ASN A 633 -10.24 43.55 45.14
C ASN A 633 -11.21 43.29 43.99
N SER A 634 -11.13 44.05 42.90
CA SER A 634 -12.05 43.95 41.75
C SER A 634 -11.46 43.23 40.55
N ILE A 635 -10.36 42.48 40.72
CA ILE A 635 -9.75 41.65 39.66
C ILE A 635 -10.00 40.17 39.94
N CYS A 636 -10.01 39.34 38.89
CA CYS A 636 -10.06 37.89 39.06
C CYS A 636 -8.73 37.38 39.66
N GLN A 637 -8.70 37.11 40.96
CA GLN A 637 -7.47 36.68 41.66
C GLN A 637 -6.91 35.35 41.16
N ARG A 638 -7.76 34.48 40.59
CA ARG A 638 -7.32 33.16 40.07
C ARG A 638 -6.64 33.26 38.72
N ARG A 639 -6.90 34.32 37.95
CA ARG A 639 -6.29 34.59 36.64
C ARG A 639 -6.54 36.05 36.29
N ILE A 640 -5.55 36.90 36.48
CA ILE A 640 -5.73 38.37 36.43
C ILE A 640 -6.20 38.92 35.07
N ILE A 641 -6.06 38.15 34.00
CA ILE A 641 -6.50 38.51 32.63
C ILE A 641 -7.97 38.17 32.37
N ASP A 642 -8.61 37.43 33.27
CA ASP A 642 -10.04 37.13 33.16
C ASP A 642 -10.85 38.24 33.85
N PRO A 643 -12.05 38.59 33.34
CA PRO A 643 -12.90 39.58 33.99
C PRO A 643 -13.30 39.10 35.39
N PHE A 644 -13.32 40.03 36.34
CA PHE A 644 -13.96 39.76 37.63
C PHE A 644 -15.46 39.57 37.40
N CYS A 645 -15.99 38.44 37.84
CA CYS A 645 -17.38 38.09 37.63
C CYS A 645 -18.01 37.68 38.96
N GLU A 646 -19.10 38.35 39.32
CA GLU A 646 -19.93 38.01 40.47
C GLU A 646 -21.14 37.15 40.07
N THR A 647 -21.36 36.90 38.77
CA THR A 647 -22.62 36.37 38.24
C THR A 647 -22.49 35.01 37.54
N GLU A 648 -23.58 34.23 37.56
CA GLU A 648 -23.76 32.90 36.94
C GLU A 648 -23.86 32.94 35.40
N THR A 649 -23.15 33.86 34.75
CA THR A 649 -23.22 33.99 33.28
C THR A 649 -22.32 32.97 32.59
N PRO A 650 -22.74 32.34 31.47
CA PRO A 650 -21.96 31.32 30.75
C PRO A 650 -20.56 31.77 30.30
N ASN A 651 -20.34 33.08 30.16
CA ASN A 651 -19.07 33.67 29.77
C ASN A 651 -18.05 33.76 30.92
N CYS A 652 -18.46 33.44 32.15
CA CYS A 652 -17.58 33.47 33.30
C CYS A 652 -16.90 32.10 33.53
N TYR A 653 -15.61 32.12 33.89
CA TYR A 653 -14.89 30.90 34.28
C TYR A 653 -15.54 30.14 35.45
N ILE A 654 -16.07 30.86 36.46
CA ILE A 654 -16.68 30.25 37.66
C ILE A 654 -18.00 29.54 37.35
N TYR A 655 -18.62 29.82 36.19
CA TYR A 655 -19.82 29.10 35.72
C TYR A 655 -19.57 27.60 35.60
N ARG A 656 -18.34 27.18 35.26
CA ARG A 656 -17.96 25.76 35.23
C ARG A 656 -18.09 25.07 36.58
N PHE A 657 -17.88 25.81 37.67
CA PHE A 657 -18.03 25.26 39.03
C PHE A 657 -19.50 25.03 39.37
N LEU A 658 -20.39 25.90 38.86
CA LEU A 658 -21.83 25.73 38.97
C LEU A 658 -22.32 24.52 38.15
N LEU A 659 -21.81 24.34 36.93
CA LEU A 659 -22.10 23.15 36.13
C LEU A 659 -21.71 21.86 36.85
N ALA A 660 -20.52 21.83 37.49
CA ALA A 660 -20.09 20.68 38.28
C ALA A 660 -21.02 20.42 39.46
N ALA A 661 -21.52 21.46 40.12
CA ALA A 661 -22.50 21.32 41.20
C ALA A 661 -23.84 20.79 40.71
N TYR A 662 -24.37 21.29 39.58
CA TYR A 662 -25.61 20.79 38.98
C TYR A 662 -25.49 19.34 38.54
N TRP A 663 -24.37 18.97 37.91
CA TRP A 663 -24.11 17.61 37.46
C TRP A 663 -23.96 16.65 38.66
N ALA A 664 -23.12 16.99 39.64
CA ALA A 664 -22.86 16.10 40.78
C ALA A 664 -24.07 15.94 41.73
N ASN A 665 -24.97 16.92 41.79
CA ASN A 665 -26.18 16.86 42.62
C ASN A 665 -27.39 16.20 41.94
N ASP A 666 -27.34 15.95 40.64
CA ASP A 666 -28.41 15.26 39.93
C ASP A 666 -28.61 13.82 40.44
N GLU A 667 -29.86 13.41 40.68
CA GLU A 667 -30.15 12.10 41.27
C GLU A 667 -29.69 10.93 40.38
N THR A 668 -29.72 11.10 39.06
CA THR A 668 -29.29 10.05 38.13
C THR A 668 -27.77 9.90 38.15
N VAL A 669 -27.03 11.01 38.24
CA VAL A 669 -25.57 11.01 38.39
C VAL A 669 -25.18 10.37 39.72
N ARG A 670 -25.82 10.78 40.82
CA ARG A 670 -25.55 10.21 42.15
C ARG A 670 -25.83 8.71 42.20
N LYS A 671 -26.89 8.25 41.53
CA LYS A 671 -27.18 6.82 41.39
C LYS A 671 -26.11 6.10 40.56
N ALA A 672 -25.65 6.70 39.46
CA ALA A 672 -24.59 6.14 38.61
C ALA A 672 -23.25 6.03 39.35
N LEU A 673 -22.88 7.05 40.14
CA LEU A 673 -21.68 7.06 40.99
C LEU A 673 -21.82 6.24 42.28
N GLN A 674 -23.01 5.67 42.52
CA GLN A 674 -23.35 4.86 43.70
C GLN A 674 -23.26 5.60 45.03
N ILE A 675 -23.62 6.89 45.02
CA ILE A 675 -23.69 7.70 46.23
C ILE A 675 -24.84 7.21 47.11
N LYS A 676 -24.53 6.93 48.37
CA LYS A 676 -25.53 6.46 49.34
C LYS A 676 -26.52 7.60 49.65
N LYS A 677 -27.82 7.35 49.46
CA LYS A 677 -28.89 8.38 49.60
C LYS A 677 -28.98 8.99 51.02
N GLU A 678 -28.48 8.29 52.04
CA GLU A 678 -28.55 8.68 53.46
C GLU A 678 -27.28 9.36 53.99
N THR A 679 -26.26 9.63 53.16
CA THR A 679 -24.93 10.08 53.66
C THR A 679 -24.72 11.59 53.58
N ILE A 680 -24.76 12.18 52.38
CA ILE A 680 -24.53 13.62 52.16
C ILE A 680 -25.76 14.21 51.49
N GLY A 681 -26.28 15.33 52.01
CA GLY A 681 -27.44 16.01 51.43
C GLY A 681 -27.12 16.61 50.06
N GLU A 682 -26.08 17.44 50.00
CA GLU A 682 -25.68 18.21 48.82
C GLU A 682 -24.16 18.08 48.61
N TRP A 683 -23.75 17.80 47.38
CA TRP A 683 -22.36 17.85 46.96
C TRP A 683 -21.91 19.31 46.85
N VAL A 684 -20.84 19.66 47.56
CA VAL A 684 -20.24 20.99 47.55
C VAL A 684 -18.75 20.89 47.17
N ARG A 685 -18.34 21.68 46.17
CA ARG A 685 -16.95 21.70 45.66
C ARG A 685 -15.95 22.20 46.72
N CYS A 686 -16.28 23.28 47.44
CA CYS A 686 -15.47 23.85 48.51
C CYS A 686 -16.33 24.15 49.74
N HIS A 687 -16.12 23.42 50.84
CA HIS A 687 -16.88 23.63 52.06
C HIS A 687 -16.08 24.47 53.09
N TYR A 688 -16.21 25.80 53.00
CA TYR A 688 -15.50 26.73 53.90
C TYR A 688 -16.03 26.75 55.35
N GLY A 689 -17.17 26.10 55.61
CA GLY A 689 -17.80 26.04 56.93
C GLY A 689 -17.24 24.96 57.85
N ILE A 690 -16.30 24.12 57.37
CA ILE A 690 -15.68 23.06 58.17
C ILE A 690 -14.77 23.72 59.20
N PRO A 691 -14.96 23.48 60.52
CA PRO A 691 -14.02 23.94 61.53
C PRO A 691 -12.70 23.18 61.35
N TYR A 692 -11.74 23.78 60.66
CA TYR A 692 -10.46 23.15 60.32
C TYR A 692 -9.32 23.75 61.14
N ASN A 693 -8.35 22.93 61.54
CA ASN A 693 -7.18 23.34 62.33
C ASN A 693 -5.93 23.36 61.44
N TYR A 694 -5.50 24.57 61.07
CA TYR A 694 -4.33 24.83 60.24
C TYR A 694 -3.04 24.76 61.09
N ASP A 695 -2.58 23.55 61.43
CA ASP A 695 -1.42 23.30 62.30
C ASP A 695 -0.07 23.30 61.55
N ILE A 696 -0.07 23.17 60.22
CA ILE A 696 1.14 23.34 59.40
C ILE A 696 1.22 24.81 58.92
N LYS A 697 2.25 25.53 59.41
CA LYS A 697 2.49 26.94 59.04
C LYS A 697 3.42 27.12 57.84
N SER A 698 4.26 26.14 57.57
CA SER A 698 5.21 26.12 56.45
C SER A 698 5.51 24.68 56.09
N SER A 699 5.42 24.31 54.82
CA SER A 699 5.75 22.98 54.32
C SER A 699 7.15 22.86 53.73
N ILE A 700 7.94 23.94 53.77
CA ILE A 700 9.36 23.96 53.35
C ILE A 700 10.19 22.84 54.02
N PRO A 701 10.10 22.58 55.35
CA PRO A 701 10.84 21.50 55.98
C PRO A 701 10.51 20.11 55.41
N TYR A 702 9.26 19.88 55.01
CA TYR A 702 8.84 18.62 54.42
C TYR A 702 9.36 18.45 52.99
N HIS A 703 9.40 19.53 52.19
CA HIS A 703 10.06 19.52 50.88
C HIS A 703 11.56 19.21 50.99
N MET A 704 12.22 19.71 52.04
CA MET A 704 13.61 19.39 52.33
C MET A 704 13.78 17.90 52.68
N ASN A 705 12.96 17.39 53.59
CA ASN A 705 13.01 15.99 54.00
C ASN A 705 12.74 15.02 52.83
N ASN A 706 11.74 15.31 52.01
CA ASN A 706 11.42 14.50 50.83
C ASN A 706 12.54 14.54 49.77
N SER A 707 13.21 15.67 49.62
CA SER A 707 14.38 15.80 48.75
C SER A 707 15.56 14.97 49.24
N ILE A 708 15.81 14.95 50.56
CA ILE A 708 16.84 14.10 51.19
C ILE A 708 16.55 12.61 50.95
N ASN A 709 15.27 12.23 50.99
CA ASN A 709 14.83 10.86 50.69
C ASN A 709 14.86 10.52 49.19
N GLY A 710 15.29 11.44 48.33
CA GLY A 710 15.54 11.20 46.90
C GLY A 710 14.31 11.21 46.01
N TYR A 711 13.16 11.65 46.52
CA TYR A 711 11.90 11.74 45.77
C TYR A 711 11.93 12.87 44.75
N ARG A 712 11.50 12.57 43.53
CA ARG A 712 11.45 13.54 42.44
C ARG A 712 10.24 14.46 42.61
N SER A 713 10.38 15.76 42.29
CA SER A 713 9.26 16.70 42.42
C SER A 713 9.06 17.61 41.22
N LEU A 714 7.81 17.82 40.80
CA LEU A 714 7.41 18.90 39.90
C LEU A 714 6.65 19.96 40.68
N ILE A 715 7.16 21.17 40.69
CA ILE A 715 6.44 22.35 41.17
C ILE A 715 6.10 23.18 39.94
N TYR A 716 4.84 23.55 39.76
CA TYR A 716 4.45 24.44 38.67
C TYR A 716 3.58 25.61 39.12
N SER A 717 3.65 26.74 38.41
CA SER A 717 2.87 27.93 38.71
C SER A 717 2.28 28.55 37.44
N GLY A 718 0.98 28.82 37.41
CA GLY A 718 0.40 29.75 36.43
C GLY A 718 0.97 31.15 36.62
N ASP A 719 1.53 31.76 35.57
CA ASP A 719 2.18 33.06 35.70
C ASP A 719 1.20 34.25 35.82
N HIS A 720 -0.11 34.00 35.71
CA HIS A 720 -1.18 34.98 35.94
C HIS A 720 -2.03 34.68 37.19
N ASP A 721 -1.58 33.75 38.04
CA ASP A 721 -2.21 33.51 39.35
C ASP A 721 -1.80 34.59 40.36
N PHE A 722 -2.79 35.31 40.89
CA PHE A 722 -2.59 36.29 41.95
C PHE A 722 -2.83 35.70 43.35
N GLU A 723 -3.55 34.58 43.47
CA GLU A 723 -3.76 33.92 44.76
C GLU A 723 -2.45 33.35 45.31
N VAL A 724 -1.67 32.64 44.48
CA VAL A 724 -0.33 32.14 44.81
C VAL A 724 0.63 32.50 43.67
N PRO A 725 1.18 33.73 43.66
CA PRO A 725 2.08 34.16 42.59
C PRO A 725 3.32 33.27 42.49
N PHE A 726 3.76 32.98 41.27
CA PHE A 726 4.97 32.19 41.01
C PHE A 726 6.23 32.77 41.69
N LEU A 727 6.24 34.08 41.99
CA LEU A 727 7.30 34.76 42.75
C LEU A 727 7.42 34.22 44.18
N GLY A 728 6.30 33.93 44.85
CA GLY A 728 6.30 33.31 46.17
C GLY A 728 6.85 31.89 46.11
N THR A 729 6.42 31.13 45.09
CA THR A 729 6.94 29.79 44.80
C THR A 729 8.44 29.79 44.56
N GLN A 730 8.93 30.73 43.75
CA GLN A 730 10.35 30.88 43.49
C GLN A 730 11.14 31.32 44.74
N ALA A 731 10.55 32.14 45.61
CA ALA A 731 11.21 32.62 46.82
C ALA A 731 11.46 31.49 47.83
N TRP A 732 10.48 30.61 48.08
CA TRP A 732 10.70 29.48 48.98
C TRP A 732 11.58 28.39 48.34
N ILE A 733 11.49 28.15 47.03
CA ILE A 733 12.41 27.20 46.38
C ILE A 733 13.86 27.69 46.50
N ARG A 734 14.09 29.01 46.41
CA ARG A 734 15.42 29.60 46.65
C ARG A 734 15.88 29.44 48.11
N SER A 735 14.97 29.47 49.09
CA SER A 735 15.33 29.31 50.51
C SER A 735 15.83 27.90 50.85
N LEU A 736 15.48 26.89 50.05
CA LEU A 736 16.01 25.53 50.15
C LEU A 736 17.48 25.39 49.70
N ASN A 737 18.02 26.41 49.00
CA ASN A 737 19.43 26.49 48.60
C ASN A 737 19.96 25.28 47.80
N TYR A 738 19.12 24.69 46.94
CA TYR A 738 19.53 23.60 46.06
C TYR A 738 20.37 24.10 44.89
N SER A 739 21.39 23.32 44.50
CA SER A 739 22.19 23.60 43.31
C SER A 739 21.34 23.50 42.05
N VAL A 740 21.40 24.53 41.20
CA VAL A 740 20.74 24.55 39.88
C VAL A 740 21.55 23.71 38.91
N ILE A 741 20.90 22.77 38.22
CA ILE A 741 21.54 21.93 37.19
C ILE A 741 21.11 22.32 35.77
N ASP A 742 19.97 22.99 35.64
CA ASP A 742 19.46 23.55 34.39
C ASP A 742 18.78 24.87 34.69
N ASP A 743 19.37 25.97 34.22
CA ASP A 743 18.97 27.32 34.63
C ASP A 743 17.67 27.79 33.97
N TRP A 744 17.15 28.92 34.44
CA TRP A 744 15.87 29.50 34.03
C TRP A 744 15.83 29.78 32.53
N ARG A 745 14.96 29.07 31.82
CA ARG A 745 14.83 29.13 30.36
C ARG A 745 13.40 28.87 29.91
N PRO A 746 12.98 29.34 28.73
CA PRO A 746 11.64 29.05 28.22
C PRO A 746 11.48 27.55 27.95
N TRP A 747 10.27 27.03 28.13
CA TRP A 747 9.85 25.76 27.56
C TRP A 747 8.72 25.98 26.54
N MET A 748 8.73 25.17 25.49
CA MET A 748 7.96 25.43 24.28
C MET A 748 6.91 24.34 24.02
N ILE A 749 5.77 24.77 23.49
CA ILE A 749 4.73 23.93 22.86
C ILE A 749 4.38 24.60 21.53
N LYS A 750 4.43 23.85 20.42
CA LYS A 750 4.10 24.34 19.07
C LYS A 750 4.79 25.67 18.72
N ASP A 751 6.09 25.74 18.99
CA ASP A 751 6.95 26.92 18.81
C ASP A 751 6.47 28.20 19.53
N GLN A 752 5.56 28.06 20.49
CA GLN A 752 5.16 29.13 21.41
C GLN A 752 5.76 28.87 22.78
N ILE A 753 6.18 29.96 23.44
CA ILE A 753 6.62 29.90 24.83
C ILE A 753 5.42 29.50 25.68
N ALA A 754 5.43 28.25 26.14
CA ALA A 754 4.44 27.70 27.04
C ALA A 754 4.69 28.11 28.50
N GLY A 755 5.93 28.53 28.81
CA GLY A 755 6.32 29.12 30.08
C GLY A 755 7.83 29.04 30.28
N TYR A 756 8.31 29.07 31.53
CA TYR A 756 9.73 28.98 31.86
C TYR A 756 9.99 27.84 32.83
N THR A 757 11.15 27.21 32.77
CA THR A 757 11.50 26.07 33.63
C THR A 757 12.92 26.20 34.17
N ARG A 758 13.15 25.57 35.33
CA ARG A 758 14.46 25.39 35.96
C ARG A 758 14.50 24.04 36.68
N THR A 759 15.64 23.34 36.65
CA THR A 759 15.81 22.08 37.40
C THR A 759 16.98 22.14 38.37
N TYR A 760 16.86 21.39 39.46
CA TYR A 760 17.77 21.40 40.61
C TYR A 760 18.36 20.01 40.86
N ALA A 761 19.55 19.96 41.46
CA ALA A 761 20.33 18.74 41.70
C ALA A 761 19.60 17.69 42.55
N ASN A 762 18.64 18.11 43.38
CA ASN A 762 17.78 17.23 44.18
C ASN A 762 16.63 16.61 43.37
N LYS A 763 16.66 16.65 42.03
CA LYS A 763 15.61 16.16 41.13
C LYS A 763 14.30 16.96 41.19
N MET A 764 14.34 18.20 41.68
CA MET A 764 13.20 19.13 41.60
C MET A 764 13.17 19.84 40.24
N THR A 765 11.98 19.94 39.65
CA THR A 765 11.70 20.77 38.47
C THR A 765 10.71 21.85 38.88
N PHE A 766 11.03 23.11 38.61
CA PHE A 766 10.11 24.24 38.74
C PHE A 766 9.75 24.77 37.36
N ALA A 767 8.45 24.91 37.05
CA ALA A 767 7.97 25.42 35.78
C ALA A 767 6.85 26.47 35.93
N THR A 768 6.85 27.51 35.11
CA THR A 768 5.71 28.42 34.96
C THR A 768 4.89 28.03 33.73
N ILE A 769 3.60 28.40 33.72
CA ILE A 769 2.71 28.22 32.56
C ILE A 769 2.21 29.59 32.12
N ARG A 770 2.58 29.99 30.91
CA ARG A 770 2.28 31.29 30.33
C ARG A 770 0.79 31.48 30.08
N GLY A 771 0.22 32.53 30.65
CA GLY A 771 -1.22 32.79 30.63
C GLY A 771 -2.02 31.82 31.50
N GLY A 772 -1.36 31.03 32.36
CA GLY A 772 -1.97 30.09 33.29
C GLY A 772 -2.48 30.77 34.56
N GLY A 773 -3.57 30.24 35.12
CA GLY A 773 -4.17 30.72 36.38
C GLY A 773 -3.85 29.82 37.58
N HIS A 774 -4.73 29.84 38.59
CA HIS A 774 -4.55 29.18 39.90
C HIS A 774 -4.53 27.63 39.83
N THR A 775 -5.11 27.04 38.80
CA THR A 775 -5.28 25.59 38.64
C THR A 775 -4.91 25.15 37.22
N ALA A 776 -4.51 23.89 37.06
CA ALA A 776 -4.16 23.27 35.78
C ALA A 776 -5.19 23.50 34.65
N GLU A 777 -6.47 23.58 35.02
CA GLU A 777 -7.63 23.70 34.12
C GLU A 777 -7.69 25.03 33.34
N PHE A 778 -6.92 26.06 33.72
CA PHE A 778 -6.84 27.31 32.94
C PHE A 778 -6.07 27.15 31.63
N LYS A 779 -5.10 26.22 31.59
CA LYS A 779 -4.22 25.94 30.45
C LYS A 779 -4.05 24.42 30.30
N PRO A 780 -5.12 23.68 29.95
CA PRO A 780 -5.14 22.22 30.02
C PRO A 780 -4.17 21.57 29.05
N GLU A 781 -3.96 22.14 27.86
CA GLU A 781 -2.99 21.63 26.88
C GLU A 781 -1.56 21.74 27.42
N GLU A 782 -1.18 22.93 27.89
CA GLU A 782 0.16 23.19 28.40
C GLU A 782 0.46 22.38 29.65
N THR A 783 -0.52 22.33 30.56
CA THR A 783 -0.40 21.58 31.82
C THR A 783 -0.33 20.06 31.58
N SER A 784 -1.10 19.53 30.61
CA SER A 784 -1.03 18.12 30.22
C SER A 784 0.32 17.76 29.61
N ILE A 785 0.87 18.59 28.73
CA ILE A 785 2.18 18.33 28.09
C ILE A 785 3.30 18.42 29.12
N MET A 786 3.27 19.42 30.00
CA MET A 786 4.22 19.54 31.10
C MET A 786 4.20 18.30 32.00
N PHE A 787 3.03 17.86 32.43
CA PHE A 787 2.87 16.67 33.27
C PHE A 787 3.37 15.41 32.54
N GLN A 788 2.99 15.21 31.27
CA GLN A 788 3.44 14.07 30.47
C GLN A 788 4.96 14.04 30.26
N ARG A 789 5.58 15.18 29.95
CA ARG A 789 7.04 15.27 29.82
C ARG A 789 7.69 14.91 31.16
N TRP A 790 7.25 15.54 32.24
CA TRP A 790 7.84 15.31 33.55
C TRP A 790 7.65 13.86 34.01
N ILE A 791 6.44 13.29 34.01
CA ILE A 791 6.17 11.93 34.53
C ILE A 791 6.96 10.85 33.77
N ASN A 792 7.22 11.06 32.47
CA ASN A 792 8.03 10.17 31.63
C ASN A 792 9.56 10.43 31.71
N GLY A 793 10.01 11.35 32.57
CA GLY A 793 11.44 11.65 32.73
C GLY A 793 12.02 12.59 31.66
N GLN A 794 11.18 13.22 30.84
CA GLN A 794 11.61 14.14 29.78
C GLN A 794 11.83 15.56 30.34
N PRO A 795 12.86 16.30 29.88
CA PRO A 795 13.10 17.68 30.28
C PRO A 795 12.06 18.63 29.68
N LEU A 796 11.66 19.67 30.42
CA LEU A 796 10.69 20.66 29.95
C LEU A 796 11.29 21.64 28.93
N GLY A 797 12.53 22.11 29.14
CA GLY A 797 13.04 23.29 28.45
C GLY A 797 13.70 23.06 27.10
N GLN A 798 13.83 21.83 26.61
CA GLN A 798 14.27 21.67 25.22
C GLN A 798 13.12 22.11 24.32
N GLY A 799 13.28 23.26 23.64
CA GLY A 799 12.67 23.41 22.32
C GLY A 799 12.94 22.10 21.60
N GLN A 800 11.89 21.40 21.20
CA GLN A 800 11.97 20.05 20.63
C GLN A 800 12.63 20.13 19.26
N HIS A 801 13.94 20.27 19.30
CA HIS A 801 14.83 20.22 18.17
C HIS A 801 16.06 19.35 18.50
N HIS A 802 15.91 18.45 19.48
CA HIS A 802 16.41 17.08 19.36
C HIS A 802 15.20 16.16 19.10
N VAL A 803 14.94 15.87 17.83
CA VAL A 803 14.17 14.66 17.48
C VAL A 803 15.19 13.54 17.37
N ASP A 804 15.49 12.92 18.51
CA ASP A 804 15.89 11.52 18.52
C ASP A 804 14.62 10.72 18.86
N SER A 805 13.66 10.73 17.93
CA SER A 805 12.40 9.97 18.05
C SER A 805 12.48 8.65 17.27
N ALA A 806 13.58 7.91 17.40
CA ALA A 806 13.60 6.52 16.98
C ALA A 806 12.65 5.76 17.92
N SER A 807 11.65 5.08 17.36
CA SER A 807 10.63 4.41 18.15
C SER A 807 10.19 3.10 17.53
N VAL A 808 10.14 2.06 18.35
CA VAL A 808 9.67 0.75 17.90
C VAL A 808 8.15 0.74 17.86
N VAL A 809 7.61 0.57 16.67
CA VAL A 809 6.17 0.42 16.39
C VAL A 809 5.78 -1.03 16.61
N LYS A 810 5.07 -1.30 17.71
CA LYS A 810 4.63 -2.68 18.06
C LYS A 810 3.36 -3.12 17.32
N SER A 811 2.53 -2.16 16.95
CA SER A 811 1.25 -2.39 16.26
C SER A 811 0.96 -1.23 15.32
N LEU A 812 0.53 -1.53 14.10
CA LEU A 812 0.08 -0.54 13.14
C LEU A 812 -1.44 -0.64 12.98
N PRO A 813 -2.18 0.48 13.12
CA PRO A 813 -3.60 0.50 12.80
C PRO A 813 -3.84 -0.03 11.37
N GLY A 814 -4.88 -0.84 11.20
CA GLY A 814 -5.16 -1.54 9.93
C GLY A 814 -4.47 -2.90 9.80
N PHE A 815 -3.43 -3.21 10.58
CA PHE A 815 -2.86 -4.57 10.66
C PHE A 815 -3.47 -5.34 11.84
N GLU A 816 -3.87 -6.59 11.63
CA GLU A 816 -4.48 -7.40 12.69
C GLU A 816 -3.41 -7.98 13.64
N GLY A 817 -3.39 -7.49 14.89
CA GLY A 817 -2.47 -7.97 15.92
C GLY A 817 -1.11 -7.25 15.94
N PRO A 818 -0.13 -7.76 16.72
CA PRO A 818 1.22 -7.22 16.74
C PRO A 818 1.94 -7.49 15.41
N LEU A 819 2.86 -6.59 15.03
CA LEU A 819 3.67 -6.80 13.83
C LEU A 819 4.59 -8.04 14.02
N PRO A 820 4.71 -8.92 13.00
CA PRO A 820 5.56 -10.11 13.08
C PRO A 820 7.06 -9.79 12.91
N PHE A 821 7.41 -8.52 12.72
CA PHE A 821 8.77 -8.00 12.57
C PHE A 821 8.91 -6.71 13.39
N GLU A 822 10.15 -6.33 13.68
CA GLU A 822 10.44 -5.10 14.41
C GLU A 822 10.53 -3.92 13.43
N LEU A 823 9.52 -3.06 13.45
CA LEU A 823 9.50 -1.78 12.74
C LEU A 823 9.89 -0.66 13.70
N GLU A 824 10.89 0.11 13.32
CA GLU A 824 11.26 1.36 13.96
C GLU A 824 10.99 2.52 13.00
N THR A 825 10.42 3.62 13.51
CA THR A 825 10.30 4.86 12.74
C THR A 825 10.91 6.01 13.52
N GLY A 826 11.40 7.02 12.79
CA GLY A 826 11.96 8.20 13.42
C GLY A 826 12.49 9.24 12.43
N TYR A 827 13.05 10.31 12.98
CA TYR A 827 13.72 11.35 12.22
C TYR A 827 15.22 11.39 12.55
N ILE A 828 16.02 11.72 11.55
CA ILE A 828 17.42 12.11 11.73
C ILE A 828 17.59 13.50 11.12
N GLY A 829 18.14 14.41 11.92
CA GLY A 829 18.46 15.76 11.48
C GLY A 829 19.74 15.81 10.65
N VAL A 830 19.71 16.51 9.52
CA VAL A 830 20.85 16.71 8.61
C VAL A 830 21.00 18.19 8.27
N GLY A 831 22.23 18.63 7.98
CA GLY A 831 22.61 20.04 7.89
C GLY A 831 23.33 20.57 9.14
N GLU A 832 23.97 21.73 9.02
CA GLU A 832 24.83 22.30 10.08
C GLU A 832 24.04 22.62 11.37
N GLU A 833 22.80 23.09 11.22
CA GLU A 833 21.87 23.32 12.33
C GLU A 833 20.78 22.24 12.39
N GLU A 834 21.04 21.13 11.69
CA GLU A 834 20.11 20.02 11.47
C GLU A 834 18.74 20.49 10.94
N GLU A 835 18.74 21.55 10.13
CA GLU A 835 17.56 22.25 9.66
C GLU A 835 16.61 21.36 8.84
N VAL A 836 17.11 20.25 8.28
CA VAL A 836 16.30 19.23 7.60
C VAL A 836 16.11 18.02 8.50
N GLN A 837 14.88 17.53 8.62
CA GLN A 837 14.53 16.30 9.32
C GLN A 837 14.13 15.24 8.31
N LEU A 838 14.95 14.20 8.15
CA LEU A 838 14.66 13.07 7.27
C LEU A 838 13.97 11.95 8.05
N PHE A 839 12.78 11.56 7.62
CA PHE A 839 11.99 10.49 8.20
C PHE A 839 12.37 9.13 7.61
N TYR A 840 12.44 8.10 8.45
CA TYR A 840 12.75 6.74 8.01
C TYR A 840 11.82 5.70 8.63
N TYR A 841 11.69 4.59 7.91
CA TYR A 841 11.12 3.34 8.39
C TYR A 841 12.24 2.29 8.38
N PHE A 842 12.61 1.76 9.52
CA PHE A 842 13.63 0.72 9.66
C PHE A 842 13.01 -0.60 10.07
N ILE A 843 13.29 -1.67 9.32
CA ILE A 843 12.81 -3.01 9.61
C ILE A 843 14.00 -3.94 9.74
N LYS A 844 14.12 -4.60 10.89
CA LYS A 844 15.16 -5.60 11.13
C LYS A 844 14.94 -6.84 10.28
N SER A 845 16.04 -7.49 9.91
CA SER A 845 15.93 -8.76 9.20
C SER A 845 15.15 -9.80 10.00
N GLU A 846 14.25 -10.50 9.32
CA GLU A 846 13.46 -11.60 9.89
C GLU A 846 14.30 -12.86 10.12
N ARG A 847 15.53 -12.93 9.59
CA ARG A 847 16.44 -14.07 9.74
C ARG A 847 17.48 -13.83 10.84
N ASN A 848 18.52 -13.03 10.59
CA ASN A 848 19.53 -12.70 11.60
C ASN A 848 20.00 -11.24 11.44
N PRO A 849 19.38 -10.26 12.13
CA PRO A 849 19.70 -8.85 11.94
C PRO A 849 21.13 -8.47 12.35
N LYS A 850 21.84 -9.30 13.12
CA LYS A 850 23.25 -9.05 13.50
C LYS A 850 24.25 -9.37 12.39
N GLU A 851 23.90 -10.25 11.46
CA GLU A 851 24.80 -10.73 10.40
C GLU A 851 24.30 -10.35 9.01
N ASP A 852 22.97 -10.25 8.86
CA ASP A 852 22.34 -10.00 7.59
C ASP A 852 22.62 -8.56 7.10
N PRO A 853 22.73 -8.34 5.78
CA PRO A 853 23.03 -7.04 5.22
C PRO A 853 22.09 -5.93 5.68
N LEU A 854 22.61 -4.72 5.85
CA LEU A 854 21.83 -3.50 6.01
C LEU A 854 21.64 -2.84 4.64
N LEU A 855 20.39 -2.59 4.26
CA LEU A 855 20.02 -2.04 2.96
C LEU A 855 19.27 -0.72 3.14
N LEU A 856 19.79 0.38 2.59
CA LEU A 856 19.03 1.61 2.42
C LEU A 856 18.22 1.53 1.12
N TRP A 857 16.91 1.74 1.16
CA TRP A 857 16.03 1.80 -0.01
C TRP A 857 15.53 3.23 -0.25
N LEU A 858 15.80 3.74 -1.45
CA LEU A 858 15.40 5.06 -1.92
C LEU A 858 14.39 4.91 -3.06
N THR A 859 13.11 5.20 -2.79
CA THR A 859 12.11 5.33 -3.85
C THR A 859 12.42 6.58 -4.70
N GLY A 860 12.19 6.49 -6.01
CA GLY A 860 12.52 7.55 -6.96
C GLY A 860 11.57 8.76 -6.95
N GLY A 861 11.17 9.21 -8.14
CA GLY A 861 10.40 10.44 -8.36
C GLY A 861 11.16 11.42 -9.26
N PRO A 862 11.87 12.44 -8.72
CA PRO A 862 12.18 12.68 -7.31
C PRO A 862 10.95 13.19 -6.53
N GLY A 863 10.91 12.90 -5.22
CA GLY A 863 9.84 13.38 -4.34
C GLY A 863 8.75 12.36 -4.03
N CYS A 864 8.98 11.08 -4.30
CA CYS A 864 8.09 9.99 -3.91
C CYS A 864 8.52 9.37 -2.58
N SER A 865 7.56 9.12 -1.69
CA SER A 865 7.80 8.59 -0.35
C SER A 865 8.22 7.11 -0.38
N ALA A 866 9.18 6.78 0.47
CA ALA A 866 9.77 5.45 0.60
C ALA A 866 8.82 4.43 1.25
N ILE A 867 7.70 4.89 1.82
CA ILE A 867 6.62 3.98 2.23
C ILE A 867 6.02 3.22 1.04
N SER A 868 6.22 3.72 -0.19
CA SER A 868 5.86 2.99 -1.42
C SER A 868 6.63 1.66 -1.48
N GLY A 869 7.95 1.71 -1.24
CA GLY A 869 8.78 0.51 -1.15
C GLY A 869 8.30 -0.46 -0.08
N LEU A 870 7.92 0.08 1.08
CA LEU A 870 7.43 -0.69 2.22
C LEU A 870 6.10 -1.40 1.96
N LEU A 871 5.14 -0.76 1.28
CA LEU A 871 3.77 -1.26 1.10
C LEU A 871 3.52 -1.98 -0.23
N TYR A 872 4.32 -1.72 -1.26
CA TYR A 872 4.03 -2.22 -2.61
C TYR A 872 5.13 -3.09 -3.19
N GLU A 873 6.39 -2.77 -2.88
CA GLU A 873 7.52 -3.31 -3.62
C GLU A 873 8.19 -4.45 -2.89
N ASN A 874 8.97 -4.14 -1.84
CA ASN A 874 9.88 -5.09 -1.21
C ASN A 874 9.76 -5.14 0.32
N GLY A 875 8.86 -4.37 0.93
CA GLY A 875 8.57 -4.44 2.35
C GLY A 875 7.66 -5.61 2.77
N PRO A 876 7.49 -5.82 4.08
CA PRO A 876 6.77 -6.97 4.65
C PRO A 876 5.26 -6.78 4.77
N LEU A 877 4.74 -5.64 4.31
CA LEU A 877 3.32 -5.29 4.39
C LEU A 877 2.79 -4.90 3.00
N THR A 878 1.49 -5.08 2.81
CA THR A 878 0.77 -4.52 1.68
C THR A 878 -0.67 -4.17 2.03
N MET A 879 -1.30 -3.35 1.19
CA MET A 879 -2.70 -2.97 1.36
C MET A 879 -3.61 -4.17 1.07
N LYS A 880 -4.55 -4.45 1.97
CA LYS A 880 -5.66 -5.36 1.66
C LYS A 880 -6.61 -4.66 0.68
N LEU A 881 -6.80 -5.25 -0.50
CA LEU A 881 -7.59 -4.67 -1.59
C LEU A 881 -9.10 -4.86 -1.35
N ASP A 882 -9.63 -4.15 -0.37
CA ASP A 882 -11.07 -4.03 -0.11
C ASP A 882 -11.59 -2.67 -0.61
N VAL A 883 -12.87 -2.59 -0.99
CA VAL A 883 -13.50 -1.32 -1.38
C VAL A 883 -13.54 -0.37 -0.20
N TYR A 884 -12.97 0.82 -0.37
CA TYR A 884 -12.97 1.88 0.64
C TYR A 884 -14.40 2.33 0.95
N ASN A 885 -14.80 2.13 2.20
CA ASN A 885 -16.13 2.43 2.72
C ASN A 885 -16.13 3.62 3.69
N GLY A 886 -15.04 4.40 3.72
CA GLY A 886 -14.84 5.49 4.67
C GLY A 886 -14.22 5.08 6.01
N THR A 887 -13.89 3.79 6.19
CA THR A 887 -13.15 3.30 7.37
C THR A 887 -11.67 3.06 7.06
N LEU A 888 -10.84 3.00 8.10
CA LEU A 888 -9.39 2.82 7.97
C LEU A 888 -9.05 1.58 7.11
N PRO A 889 -8.30 1.73 6.01
CA PRO A 889 -7.87 0.61 5.18
C PRO A 889 -7.02 -0.40 5.97
N SER A 890 -7.12 -1.68 5.60
CA SER A 890 -6.40 -2.76 6.28
C SER A 890 -5.07 -3.12 5.59
N LEU A 891 -4.15 -3.69 6.37
CA LEU A 891 -2.84 -4.16 5.95
C LEU A 891 -2.73 -5.67 6.16
N VAL A 892 -1.94 -6.33 5.30
CA VAL A 892 -1.62 -7.77 5.40
C VAL A 892 -0.14 -8.01 5.15
N SER A 893 0.40 -9.12 5.65
CA SER A 893 1.81 -9.49 5.44
C SER A 893 2.08 -10.04 4.05
N THR A 894 3.31 -9.85 3.56
CA THR A 894 3.76 -10.36 2.26
C THR A 894 4.68 -11.58 2.40
N THR A 895 4.74 -12.42 1.37
CA THR A 895 5.64 -13.60 1.34
C THR A 895 6.99 -13.31 0.68
N TYR A 896 7.11 -12.19 -0.01
CA TYR A 896 8.22 -11.80 -0.87
C TYR A 896 9.06 -10.64 -0.31
N SER A 897 8.94 -10.34 0.98
CA SER A 897 9.70 -9.23 1.56
C SER A 897 11.20 -9.46 1.54
N TRP A 898 11.95 -8.42 1.20
CA TRP A 898 13.40 -8.42 1.22
C TRP A 898 13.95 -8.36 2.66
N THR A 899 13.11 -8.06 3.66
CA THR A 899 13.48 -8.14 5.09
C THR A 899 13.76 -9.58 5.55
N LYS A 900 13.33 -10.59 4.77
CA LYS A 900 13.67 -12.00 4.98
C LYS A 900 15.16 -12.31 4.84
N ASN A 901 15.91 -11.42 4.18
CA ASN A 901 17.33 -11.61 3.88
C ASN A 901 18.19 -10.39 4.22
N SER A 902 17.61 -9.29 4.71
CA SER A 902 18.31 -8.05 5.04
C SER A 902 17.56 -7.22 6.09
N SER A 903 18.25 -6.34 6.80
CA SER A 903 17.59 -5.25 7.54
C SER A 903 17.47 -4.06 6.60
N MET A 904 16.32 -3.39 6.54
CA MET A 904 16.03 -2.37 5.53
C MET A 904 15.68 -1.02 6.15
N ILE A 905 16.30 0.06 5.66
CA ILE A 905 15.95 1.46 5.95
C ILE A 905 15.24 2.02 4.72
N PHE A 906 13.96 2.36 4.82
CA PHE A 906 13.22 3.12 3.83
C PHE A 906 13.27 4.59 4.21
N LEU A 907 13.89 5.42 3.36
CA LEU A 907 14.17 6.83 3.69
C LEU A 907 13.32 7.78 2.83
N ASP A 908 12.49 8.59 3.48
CA ASP A 908 11.81 9.69 2.80
C ASP A 908 12.81 10.81 2.48
N GLN A 909 13.14 10.97 1.21
CA GLN A 909 14.03 12.01 0.71
C GLN A 909 13.62 12.40 -0.72
N PRO A 910 13.86 13.65 -1.16
CA PRO A 910 14.43 14.79 -0.43
C PRO A 910 13.48 15.39 0.62
N VAL A 911 13.91 16.44 1.33
CA VAL A 911 13.02 17.16 2.25
C VAL A 911 11.72 17.62 1.56
N GLY A 912 10.60 17.52 2.29
CA GLY A 912 9.25 17.73 1.75
C GLY A 912 8.61 16.46 1.17
N THR A 913 9.38 15.39 1.01
CA THR A 913 8.88 14.08 0.57
C THR A 913 8.37 13.28 1.76
N GLY A 914 7.20 12.66 1.59
CA GLY A 914 6.57 11.84 2.61
C GLY A 914 6.40 12.60 3.94
N PHE A 915 7.13 12.20 4.97
CA PHE A 915 7.13 12.88 6.27
C PHE A 915 8.37 13.72 6.58
N SER A 916 9.36 13.74 5.67
CA SER A 916 10.57 14.56 5.82
C SER A 916 10.26 16.05 5.63
N TYR A 917 10.80 16.91 6.49
CA TYR A 917 10.46 18.33 6.52
C TYR A 917 11.63 19.23 6.93
N SER A 918 11.52 20.53 6.65
CA SER A 918 12.48 21.55 7.08
C SER A 918 11.96 22.28 8.31
N ARG A 919 12.86 22.59 9.25
CA ARG A 919 12.58 23.39 10.45
C ARG A 919 12.61 24.90 10.17
N THR A 920 13.21 25.32 9.06
CA THR A 920 13.34 26.73 8.69
C THR A 920 12.59 27.04 7.40
N GLU A 921 12.02 28.25 7.31
CA GLU A 921 11.38 28.76 6.09
C GLU A 921 12.42 29.06 4.97
N LEU A 922 13.70 29.24 5.34
CA LEU A 922 14.84 29.57 4.46
C LEU A 922 15.60 28.32 3.98
N PHE A 923 14.89 27.27 3.62
CA PHE A 923 15.54 26.06 3.15
C PHE A 923 15.97 26.14 1.67
N ASN A 924 17.24 25.84 1.40
CA ASN A 924 17.81 25.83 0.06
C ASN A 924 17.21 24.70 -0.80
N LYS A 925 16.69 25.04 -1.98
CA LYS A 925 16.17 24.10 -2.98
C LYS A 925 17.05 22.83 -3.09
N PRO A 926 16.52 21.61 -2.90
CA PRO A 926 17.30 20.37 -2.97
C PRO A 926 17.90 20.15 -4.36
N SER A 927 19.01 19.42 -4.43
CA SER A 927 19.63 18.98 -5.69
C SER A 927 20.16 17.56 -5.60
N ASP A 928 20.44 16.89 -6.74
CA ASP A 928 20.94 15.52 -6.74
C ASP A 928 22.24 15.39 -5.95
N THR A 929 23.20 16.30 -6.19
CA THR A 929 24.46 16.30 -5.44
C THR A 929 24.28 16.68 -3.97
N GLY A 930 23.31 17.54 -3.66
CA GLY A 930 22.98 17.92 -2.28
C GLY A 930 22.37 16.76 -1.49
N GLU A 931 21.45 16.02 -2.10
CA GLU A 931 20.80 14.88 -1.47
C GLU A 931 21.77 13.72 -1.24
N ALA A 932 22.68 13.43 -2.17
CA ALA A 932 23.71 12.41 -1.95
C ALA A 932 24.56 12.68 -0.68
N LYS A 933 24.87 13.96 -0.42
CA LYS A 933 25.58 14.38 0.81
C LYS A 933 24.72 14.25 2.06
N ARG A 934 23.46 14.69 1.99
CA ARG A 934 22.52 14.58 3.12
C ARG A 934 22.20 13.14 3.49
N ILE A 935 22.07 12.25 2.51
CA ILE A 935 21.87 10.82 2.73
C ILE A 935 23.11 10.20 3.40
N HIS A 936 24.32 10.59 2.97
CA HIS A 936 25.55 10.15 3.64
C HIS A 936 25.61 10.66 5.09
N GLU A 937 25.28 11.93 5.35
CA GLU A 937 25.20 12.48 6.71
C GLU A 937 24.13 11.76 7.57
N PHE A 938 22.95 11.51 7.00
CA PHE A 938 21.89 10.72 7.62
C PHE A 938 22.42 9.37 8.08
N LEU A 939 23.11 8.63 7.19
CA LEU A 939 23.63 7.30 7.50
C LEU A 939 24.69 7.34 8.60
N GLN A 940 25.59 8.34 8.58
CA GLN A 940 26.59 8.51 9.63
C GLN A 940 25.94 8.73 11.01
N LYS A 941 24.94 9.62 11.07
CA LYS A 941 24.21 9.91 12.31
C LYS A 941 23.34 8.73 12.75
N TRP A 942 22.68 8.05 11.81
CA TRP A 942 21.86 6.88 12.08
C TRP A 942 22.70 5.72 12.61
N LEU A 943 23.83 5.39 11.99
CA LEU A 943 24.77 4.35 12.47
C LEU A 943 25.45 4.73 13.79
N GLY A 944 25.66 6.02 14.04
CA GLY A 944 26.14 6.51 15.33
C GLY A 944 25.21 6.13 16.49
N LYS A 945 23.90 6.05 16.22
CA LYS A 945 22.85 5.61 17.17
C LYS A 945 22.61 4.11 17.15
N HIS A 946 22.82 3.47 16.00
CA HIS A 946 22.59 2.03 15.76
C HIS A 946 23.91 1.30 15.54
N GLN A 947 24.81 1.40 16.52
CA GLN A 947 26.18 0.89 16.41
C GLN A 947 26.25 -0.61 16.16
N GLU A 948 25.21 -1.36 16.57
CA GLU A 948 25.08 -2.80 16.33
C GLU A 948 25.02 -3.16 14.84
N PHE A 949 24.68 -2.23 13.95
CA PHE A 949 24.67 -2.45 12.49
C PHE A 949 25.97 -1.98 11.79
N SER A 950 26.93 -1.41 12.53
CA SER A 950 28.15 -0.83 11.93
C SER A 950 29.03 -1.86 11.20
N SER A 951 28.98 -3.12 11.61
CA SER A 951 29.71 -4.22 10.95
C SER A 951 28.93 -4.88 9.81
N ASN A 952 27.63 -4.64 9.69
CA ASN A 952 26.79 -5.34 8.71
C ASN A 952 27.20 -4.95 7.28
N PRO A 953 27.23 -5.91 6.33
CA PRO A 953 27.37 -5.60 4.91
C PRO A 953 26.35 -4.54 4.48
N PHE A 954 26.79 -3.37 4.04
CA PHE A 954 25.91 -2.26 3.71
C PHE A 954 25.70 -2.11 2.20
N TYR A 955 24.45 -1.94 1.79
CA TYR A 955 24.05 -1.73 0.41
C TYR A 955 23.12 -0.52 0.29
N VAL A 956 23.17 0.17 -0.84
CA VAL A 956 22.20 1.21 -1.21
C VAL A 956 21.37 0.72 -2.39
N GLY A 957 20.05 0.78 -2.27
CA GLY A 957 19.09 0.35 -3.26
C GLY A 957 18.09 1.44 -3.59
N GLY A 958 17.47 1.34 -4.75
CA GLY A 958 16.36 2.20 -5.14
C GLY A 958 15.88 1.91 -6.55
N ASP A 959 14.87 2.65 -6.96
CA ASP A 959 14.21 2.52 -8.26
C ASP A 959 14.05 3.86 -8.98
N SER A 960 13.78 3.82 -10.28
CA SER A 960 13.40 5.02 -11.05
C SER A 960 14.47 6.12 -11.00
N TYR A 961 14.11 7.33 -10.60
CA TYR A 961 15.01 8.47 -10.44
C TYR A 961 16.17 8.22 -9.45
N SER A 962 16.05 7.22 -8.57
CA SER A 962 17.16 6.80 -7.69
C SER A 962 18.36 6.26 -8.46
N GLY A 963 18.22 5.96 -9.76
CA GLY A 963 19.35 5.73 -10.66
C GLY A 963 20.34 6.90 -10.78
N ILE A 964 19.94 8.11 -10.41
CA ILE A 964 20.80 9.28 -10.29
C ILE A 964 21.39 9.40 -8.87
N THR A 965 20.57 9.32 -7.83
CA THR A 965 20.97 9.63 -6.45
C THR A 965 21.73 8.49 -5.76
N VAL A 966 21.43 7.22 -6.06
CA VAL A 966 22.09 6.05 -5.43
C VAL A 966 23.57 5.97 -5.83
N PRO A 967 23.98 6.04 -7.12
CA PRO A 967 25.39 6.01 -7.48
C PRO A 967 26.18 7.18 -6.89
N ALA A 968 25.57 8.37 -6.82
CA ALA A 968 26.17 9.54 -6.18
C ALA A 968 26.35 9.32 -4.66
N THR A 969 25.33 8.81 -3.98
CA THR A 969 25.37 8.47 -2.54
C THR A 969 26.46 7.44 -2.23
N VAL A 970 26.56 6.37 -3.01
CA VAL A 970 27.60 5.34 -2.88
C VAL A 970 28.99 5.96 -3.02
N GLN A 971 29.17 6.90 -3.94
CA GLN A 971 30.44 7.60 -4.13
C GLN A 971 30.77 8.49 -2.92
N GLU A 972 29.79 9.21 -2.36
CA GLU A 972 29.97 10.04 -1.17
C GLU A 972 30.32 9.21 0.07
N ILE A 973 29.65 8.07 0.29
CA ILE A 973 30.01 7.11 1.35
C ILE A 973 31.43 6.60 1.15
N SER A 974 31.78 6.20 -0.08
CA SER A 974 33.12 5.73 -0.40
C SER A 974 34.18 6.77 -0.07
N LYS A 975 33.98 8.04 -0.45
CA LYS A 975 34.91 9.14 -0.12
C LYS A 975 35.00 9.37 1.39
N GLY A 976 33.87 9.35 2.09
CA GLY A 976 33.81 9.52 3.55
C GLY A 976 34.58 8.46 4.32
N ASN A 977 34.49 7.20 3.88
CA ASN A 977 35.26 6.10 4.46
C ASN A 977 36.79 6.29 4.34
N TYR A 978 37.27 6.90 3.26
CA TYR A 978 38.71 7.19 3.09
C TYR A 978 39.18 8.39 3.94
N GLN A 979 38.30 9.35 4.24
CA GLN A 979 38.65 10.59 4.95
C GLN A 979 38.57 10.50 6.49
N CYS A 980 38.47 9.29 7.05
CA CYS A 980 38.41 9.01 8.50
C CYS A 980 37.15 9.53 9.24
N CYS A 981 36.04 9.78 8.54
CA CYS A 981 34.76 10.05 9.19
C CYS A 981 34.30 8.80 9.98
N LYS A 982 34.02 8.94 11.28
CA LYS A 982 33.48 7.85 12.11
C LYS A 982 31.97 8.03 12.31
N PRO A 983 31.17 6.95 12.26
CA PRO A 983 31.58 5.56 12.02
C PRO A 983 31.82 5.24 10.52
N PRO A 984 32.82 4.41 10.17
CA PRO A 984 32.98 3.92 8.80
C PRO A 984 31.79 3.02 8.42
N ILE A 985 31.31 3.13 7.19
CA ILE A 985 30.19 2.34 6.67
C ILE A 985 30.75 1.14 5.91
N ASN A 986 30.36 -0.08 6.27
CA ASN A 986 30.82 -1.32 5.61
C ASN A 986 30.17 -1.52 4.22
N LEU A 987 30.37 -0.55 3.31
CA LEU A 987 29.78 -0.48 1.98
C LEU A 987 30.27 -1.63 1.09
N GLN A 988 29.34 -2.44 0.59
CA GLN A 988 29.63 -3.59 -0.27
C GLN A 988 29.19 -3.38 -1.73
N GLY A 989 28.14 -2.60 -1.95
CA GLY A 989 27.56 -2.45 -3.28
C GLY A 989 26.26 -1.67 -3.31
N TYR A 990 25.60 -1.70 -4.45
CA TYR A 990 24.32 -1.04 -4.65
C TYR A 990 23.42 -1.77 -5.65
N MET A 991 22.13 -1.45 -5.66
CA MET A 991 21.18 -2.02 -6.59
C MET A 991 20.18 -1.00 -7.11
N LEU A 992 19.71 -1.21 -8.34
CA LEU A 992 18.86 -0.26 -9.05
C LEU A 992 17.79 -1.01 -9.85
N GLY A 993 16.52 -0.68 -9.60
CA GLY A 993 15.36 -1.12 -10.38
C GLY A 993 14.95 -0.05 -11.39
N ASN A 994 14.86 -0.40 -12.67
CA ASN A 994 14.44 0.50 -13.75
C ASN A 994 15.05 1.92 -13.64
N PRO A 995 16.39 2.04 -13.55
CA PRO A 995 17.01 3.31 -13.16
C PRO A 995 17.06 4.33 -14.30
N ILE A 996 16.63 5.56 -14.00
CA ILE A 996 17.01 6.73 -14.80
C ILE A 996 18.50 6.99 -14.55
N THR A 997 19.30 6.97 -15.59
CA THR A 997 20.76 7.16 -15.50
C THR A 997 21.27 8.29 -16.38
N ASP A 998 20.58 8.59 -17.47
CA ASP A 998 20.94 9.65 -18.40
C ASP A 998 19.68 10.07 -19.16
N SER A 999 19.19 11.28 -18.89
CA SER A 999 17.89 11.73 -19.41
C SER A 999 17.79 11.66 -20.93
N LYS A 1000 18.92 11.85 -21.63
CA LYS A 1000 18.98 11.77 -23.09
C LYS A 1000 18.91 10.33 -23.57
N ILE A 1001 19.64 9.40 -22.94
CA ILE A 1001 19.58 7.97 -23.30
C ILE A 1001 18.18 7.41 -22.99
N ASP A 1002 17.69 7.68 -21.78
CA ASP A 1002 16.44 7.12 -21.28
C ASP A 1002 15.23 7.66 -22.06
N GLY A 1003 15.14 8.99 -22.25
CA GLY A 1003 14.06 9.61 -23.03
C GLY A 1003 14.05 9.17 -24.49
N ASN A 1004 15.23 9.14 -25.14
CA ASN A 1004 15.31 8.72 -26.54
C ASN A 1004 15.01 7.23 -26.76
N SER A 1005 15.03 6.41 -25.71
CA SER A 1005 14.73 4.98 -25.80
C SER A 1005 13.22 4.66 -25.85
N GLN A 1006 12.34 5.61 -25.51
CA GLN A 1006 10.89 5.40 -25.51
C GLN A 1006 10.31 5.13 -26.90
N ILE A 1007 10.82 5.81 -27.94
CA ILE A 1007 10.36 5.63 -29.31
C ILE A 1007 10.72 4.25 -29.88
N PRO A 1008 11.98 3.79 -29.86
CA PRO A 1008 12.31 2.43 -30.29
C PRO A 1008 11.63 1.35 -29.43
N TYR A 1009 11.39 1.61 -28.14
CA TYR A 1009 10.62 0.71 -27.29
C TYR A 1009 9.14 0.63 -27.72
N ALA A 1010 8.50 1.77 -27.95
CA ALA A 1010 7.11 1.82 -28.42
C ALA A 1010 6.94 1.08 -29.74
N HIS A 1011 7.90 1.21 -30.65
CA HIS A 1011 7.93 0.48 -31.90
C HIS A 1011 8.07 -1.04 -31.67
N GLY A 1012 9.00 -1.45 -30.81
CA GLY A 1012 9.20 -2.86 -30.44
C GLY A 1012 7.99 -3.52 -29.77
N MET A 1013 7.13 -2.73 -29.12
CA MET A 1013 5.91 -3.17 -28.43
C MET A 1013 4.63 -2.97 -29.26
N ALA A 1014 4.74 -2.72 -30.58
CA ALA A 1014 3.61 -2.47 -31.49
C ALA A 1014 2.71 -1.27 -31.10
N LEU A 1015 3.21 -0.33 -30.32
CA LEU A 1015 2.46 0.85 -29.86
C LEU A 1015 2.42 1.96 -30.92
N ILE A 1016 3.36 1.94 -31.87
CA ILE A 1016 3.42 2.84 -33.03
C ILE A 1016 3.72 2.06 -34.31
N SER A 1017 3.33 2.60 -35.47
CA SER A 1017 3.65 2.01 -36.77
C SER A 1017 5.12 2.20 -37.16
N ASP A 1018 5.67 1.31 -37.99
CA ASP A 1018 7.03 1.55 -38.46
C ASP A 1018 7.13 2.75 -39.44
N GLU A 1019 6.04 3.19 -40.08
CA GLU A 1019 6.03 4.42 -40.89
C GLU A 1019 6.33 5.64 -40.00
N LEU A 1020 5.68 5.71 -38.84
CA LEU A 1020 5.92 6.75 -37.84
C LEU A 1020 7.32 6.61 -37.25
N TYR A 1021 7.72 5.40 -36.84
CA TYR A 1021 9.05 5.14 -36.29
C TYR A 1021 10.19 5.51 -37.26
N GLU A 1022 10.13 5.08 -38.52
CA GLU A 1022 11.17 5.39 -39.52
C GLU A 1022 11.17 6.88 -39.89
N SER A 1023 10.01 7.52 -39.91
CA SER A 1023 9.92 8.98 -40.08
C SER A 1023 10.56 9.72 -38.92
N LEU A 1024 10.23 9.36 -37.67
CA LEU A 1024 10.84 9.90 -36.46
C LEU A 1024 12.36 9.72 -36.50
N LYS A 1025 12.85 8.51 -36.75
CA LYS A 1025 14.27 8.21 -36.84
C LYS A 1025 15.00 9.03 -37.92
N ARG A 1026 14.41 9.15 -39.12
CA ARG A 1026 15.01 9.90 -40.24
C ARG A 1026 15.00 11.41 -40.02
N ILE A 1027 13.88 11.97 -39.58
CA ILE A 1027 13.66 13.41 -39.45
C ILE A 1027 14.24 13.97 -38.15
N CYS A 1028 14.06 13.26 -37.03
CA CYS A 1028 14.57 13.66 -35.72
C CYS A 1028 16.01 13.20 -35.47
N LYS A 1029 16.57 12.33 -36.34
CA LYS A 1029 17.97 11.87 -36.30
C LYS A 1029 18.37 11.21 -34.96
N GLY A 1030 17.42 10.55 -34.30
CA GLY A 1030 17.64 9.88 -33.01
C GLY A 1030 17.68 10.81 -31.80
N GLU A 1031 17.33 12.09 -31.95
CA GLU A 1031 17.12 13.04 -30.85
C GLU A 1031 15.62 13.37 -30.75
N TYR A 1032 14.99 12.91 -29.68
CA TYR A 1032 13.56 12.98 -29.41
C TYR A 1032 13.24 13.72 -28.11
N GLU A 1033 14.17 13.75 -27.16
CA GLU A 1033 14.02 14.42 -25.87
C GLU A 1033 14.34 15.92 -25.97
N HIS A 1034 15.43 16.28 -26.65
CA HIS A 1034 15.88 17.67 -26.79
C HIS A 1034 15.88 18.12 -28.26
N VAL A 1035 14.69 18.12 -28.85
CA VAL A 1035 14.48 18.45 -30.27
C VAL A 1035 14.73 19.93 -30.56
N ASP A 1036 15.39 20.20 -31.68
CA ASP A 1036 15.54 21.55 -32.22
C ASP A 1036 14.15 22.18 -32.48
N PRO A 1037 13.80 23.32 -31.84
CA PRO A 1037 12.48 23.94 -32.00
C PRO A 1037 12.19 24.38 -33.45
N TYR A 1038 13.21 24.50 -34.31
CA TYR A 1038 13.04 24.81 -35.73
C TYR A 1038 12.77 23.56 -36.60
N ASN A 1039 12.97 22.35 -36.07
CA ASN A 1039 12.61 21.10 -36.75
C ASN A 1039 11.11 20.80 -36.59
N THR A 1040 10.29 21.64 -37.22
CA THR A 1040 8.82 21.56 -37.14
C THR A 1040 8.26 20.23 -37.66
N GLU A 1041 8.96 19.54 -38.56
CA GLU A 1041 8.56 18.21 -39.03
C GLU A 1041 8.74 17.17 -37.93
N CYS A 1042 9.87 17.18 -37.21
CA CYS A 1042 10.07 16.29 -36.06
C CYS A 1042 9.05 16.54 -34.94
N LEU A 1043 8.75 17.81 -34.62
CA LEU A 1043 7.78 18.15 -33.58
C LEU A 1043 6.38 17.60 -33.89
N LYS A 1044 5.95 17.63 -35.17
CA LYS A 1044 4.68 17.04 -35.60
C LYS A 1044 4.66 15.52 -35.46
N LEU A 1045 5.76 14.86 -35.81
CA LEU A 1045 5.88 13.41 -35.64
C LEU A 1045 5.88 13.01 -34.15
N LEU A 1046 6.46 13.83 -33.28
CA LEU A 1046 6.39 13.63 -31.83
C LEU A 1046 4.99 13.86 -31.26
N GLU A 1047 4.22 14.80 -31.82
CA GLU A 1047 2.80 14.97 -31.49
C GLU A 1047 2.00 13.71 -31.82
N GLU A 1048 2.19 13.15 -33.01
CA GLU A 1048 1.57 11.88 -33.43
C GLU A 1048 1.98 10.70 -32.53
N PHE A 1049 3.26 10.62 -32.14
CA PHE A 1049 3.75 9.65 -31.15
C PHE A 1049 3.06 9.79 -29.79
N ASN A 1050 2.92 11.03 -29.31
CA ASN A 1050 2.27 11.31 -28.04
C ASN A 1050 0.78 10.97 -28.08
N GLU A 1051 0.10 11.24 -29.18
CA GLU A 1051 -1.30 10.83 -29.38
C GLU A 1051 -1.46 9.32 -29.28
N CYS A 1052 -0.58 8.55 -29.95
CA CYS A 1052 -0.58 7.09 -29.93
C CYS A 1052 -0.33 6.51 -28.52
N THR A 1053 0.45 7.18 -27.69
CA THR A 1053 0.89 6.65 -26.38
C THR A 1053 0.14 7.27 -25.19
N SER A 1054 -0.68 8.30 -25.42
CA SER A 1054 -1.37 9.08 -24.38
C SER A 1054 -2.30 8.29 -23.45
N LYS A 1055 -2.80 7.12 -23.90
CA LYS A 1055 -3.73 6.27 -23.15
C LYS A 1055 -3.07 5.04 -22.50
N LEU A 1056 -1.75 4.96 -22.55
CA LEU A 1056 -0.98 3.93 -21.85
C LEU A 1056 -0.83 4.27 -20.37
N TYR A 1057 -0.92 3.26 -19.53
CA TYR A 1057 -0.35 3.35 -18.20
C TYR A 1057 1.16 3.14 -18.29
N ARG A 1058 1.93 4.24 -18.25
CA ARG A 1058 3.37 4.23 -18.57
C ARG A 1058 4.21 3.35 -17.64
N SER A 1059 3.81 3.19 -16.39
CA SER A 1059 4.55 2.34 -15.44
C SER A 1059 4.37 0.84 -15.74
N HIS A 1060 3.35 0.44 -16.51
CA HIS A 1060 3.15 -0.93 -16.98
C HIS A 1060 2.21 -0.98 -18.20
N ILE A 1061 2.74 -1.19 -19.41
CA ILE A 1061 1.96 -1.02 -20.65
C ILE A 1061 0.74 -1.95 -20.80
N LEU A 1062 0.73 -3.12 -20.14
CA LEU A 1062 -0.43 -4.04 -20.17
C LEU A 1062 -1.56 -3.66 -19.21
N TYR A 1063 -1.34 -2.68 -18.32
CA TYR A 1063 -2.33 -2.33 -17.32
C TYR A 1063 -3.24 -1.20 -17.81
N PRO A 1064 -4.53 -1.25 -17.40
CA PRO A 1064 -5.49 -0.22 -17.72
C PRO A 1064 -5.03 1.15 -17.19
N LEU A 1065 -5.07 2.19 -18.03
CA LEU A 1065 -5.08 3.56 -17.54
C LEU A 1065 -6.46 3.83 -16.93
N CYS A 1066 -6.52 4.04 -15.62
CA CYS A 1066 -7.76 4.22 -14.89
C CYS A 1066 -7.60 5.20 -13.73
N GLU A 1067 -8.74 5.69 -13.23
CA GLU A 1067 -8.75 6.57 -12.07
C GLU A 1067 -8.33 5.82 -10.81
N MET A 1068 -7.50 6.47 -10.00
CA MET A 1068 -6.96 5.90 -8.75
C MET A 1068 -8.04 5.59 -7.70
N THR A 1069 -9.27 6.10 -7.87
CA THR A 1069 -10.42 5.86 -7.00
C THR A 1069 -11.24 4.63 -7.40
N ASN A 1070 -11.01 4.06 -8.58
CA ASN A 1070 -11.74 2.88 -9.06
C ASN A 1070 -11.16 1.60 -8.41
N PRO A 1071 -11.95 0.81 -7.64
CA PRO A 1071 -11.47 -0.40 -6.96
C PRO A 1071 -10.91 -1.49 -7.89
N ASP A 1072 -11.36 -1.54 -9.15
CA ASP A 1072 -10.89 -2.52 -10.14
C ASP A 1072 -9.55 -2.12 -10.77
N CYS A 1073 -9.05 -0.92 -10.45
CA CYS A 1073 -7.82 -0.35 -10.99
C CYS A 1073 -6.58 -0.80 -10.19
N TYR A 1074 -5.49 -1.16 -10.86
CA TYR A 1074 -4.26 -1.57 -10.16
C TYR A 1074 -3.74 -0.50 -9.18
N ILE A 1075 -3.82 0.77 -9.59
CA ILE A 1075 -3.35 1.92 -8.83
C ILE A 1075 -4.29 2.31 -7.67
N TYR A 1076 -5.42 1.63 -7.49
CA TYR A 1076 -6.34 1.84 -6.38
C TYR A 1076 -5.68 1.72 -5.00
N ARG A 1077 -4.70 0.81 -4.89
CA ARG A 1077 -3.87 0.62 -3.69
C ARG A 1077 -3.23 1.92 -3.21
N TYR A 1078 -2.87 2.82 -4.14
CA TYR A 1078 -2.27 4.11 -3.82
C TYR A 1078 -3.26 5.04 -3.11
N SER A 1079 -4.54 5.04 -3.51
CA SER A 1079 -5.61 5.74 -2.78
C SER A 1079 -5.80 5.15 -1.38
N LEU A 1080 -5.81 3.81 -1.26
CA LEU A 1080 -5.92 3.15 0.04
C LEU A 1080 -4.76 3.56 0.97
N SER A 1081 -3.51 3.59 0.48
CA SER A 1081 -2.42 4.11 1.31
C SER A 1081 -2.55 5.59 1.63
N HIS A 1082 -3.07 6.41 0.71
CA HIS A 1082 -3.27 7.82 0.99
C HIS A 1082 -4.26 8.02 2.14
N TYR A 1083 -5.37 7.27 2.15
CA TYR A 1083 -6.31 7.28 3.27
C TYR A 1083 -5.70 6.72 4.55
N TRP A 1084 -4.96 5.60 4.45
CA TRP A 1084 -4.32 4.95 5.58
C TRP A 1084 -3.24 5.84 6.23
N VAL A 1085 -2.28 6.33 5.45
CA VAL A 1085 -1.15 7.14 5.94
C VAL A 1085 -1.61 8.49 6.49
N ASN A 1086 -2.69 9.07 5.97
CA ASN A 1086 -3.23 10.34 6.48
C ASN A 1086 -4.14 10.19 7.71
N ASP A 1087 -4.56 8.97 8.06
CA ASP A 1087 -5.33 8.74 9.27
C ASP A 1087 -4.52 9.11 10.52
N GLU A 1088 -5.13 9.88 11.42
CA GLU A 1088 -4.42 10.40 12.60
C GLU A 1088 -3.90 9.29 13.52
N THR A 1089 -4.59 8.15 13.60
CA THR A 1089 -4.15 7.00 14.41
C THR A 1089 -2.91 6.35 13.81
N VAL A 1090 -2.84 6.25 12.48
CA VAL A 1090 -1.66 5.75 11.76
C VAL A 1090 -0.49 6.70 11.93
N ARG A 1091 -0.70 8.01 11.73
CA ARG A 1091 0.36 9.02 11.91
C ARG A 1091 0.88 9.04 13.35
N LYS A 1092 0.00 8.85 14.33
CA LYS A 1092 0.39 8.70 15.74
C LYS A 1092 1.19 7.41 15.97
N ALA A 1093 0.78 6.30 15.37
CA ALA A 1093 1.49 5.01 15.49
C ALA A 1093 2.90 5.07 14.87
N LEU A 1094 3.04 5.73 13.72
CA LEU A 1094 4.32 5.99 13.05
C LEU A 1094 5.14 7.13 13.70
N GLN A 1095 4.59 7.77 14.73
CA GLN A 1095 5.22 8.89 15.45
C GLN A 1095 5.59 10.09 14.56
N ILE A 1096 4.72 10.39 13.61
CA ILE A 1096 4.90 11.53 12.71
C ILE A 1096 4.80 12.83 13.51
N ASN A 1097 5.77 13.73 13.29
CA ASN A 1097 5.71 15.05 13.90
C ASN A 1097 4.49 15.81 13.34
N LYS A 1098 3.58 16.25 14.20
CA LYS A 1098 2.35 16.98 13.82
C LYS A 1098 2.63 18.29 13.08
N GLU A 1099 3.82 18.85 13.24
CA GLU A 1099 4.28 20.08 12.57
C GLU A 1099 5.04 19.82 11.27
N SER A 1100 5.30 18.56 10.89
CA SER A 1100 6.04 18.22 9.67
C SER A 1100 5.26 18.56 8.39
N ILE A 1101 4.38 17.66 7.97
CA ILE A 1101 3.61 17.74 6.73
C ILE A 1101 2.14 17.70 7.10
N ARG A 1102 1.30 18.60 6.59
CA ARG A 1102 -0.14 18.60 6.94
C ARG A 1102 -0.88 17.42 6.34
N GLU A 1103 -0.65 17.17 5.05
CA GLU A 1103 -1.26 16.09 4.28
C GLU A 1103 -0.14 15.33 3.56
N TRP A 1104 -0.04 14.05 3.85
CA TRP A 1104 0.91 13.16 3.19
C TRP A 1104 0.45 12.88 1.75
N LYS A 1105 1.39 12.97 0.82
CA LYS A 1105 1.21 12.59 -0.59
C LYS A 1105 2.26 11.55 -0.95
N ARG A 1106 1.86 10.56 -1.75
CA ARG A 1106 2.78 9.54 -2.25
C ARG A 1106 3.94 10.16 -3.01
N CYS A 1107 3.65 11.07 -3.94
CA CYS A 1107 4.63 11.85 -4.68
C CYS A 1107 4.15 13.31 -4.76
N ASP A 1108 5.04 14.27 -4.46
CA ASP A 1108 4.72 15.71 -4.59
C ASP A 1108 5.61 16.39 -5.64
N TRP A 1109 5.16 16.32 -6.89
CA TRP A 1109 5.85 16.90 -8.05
C TRP A 1109 5.86 18.44 -8.08
N SER A 1110 5.08 19.11 -7.21
CA SER A 1110 5.03 20.58 -7.17
C SER A 1110 6.24 21.20 -6.47
N LYS A 1111 7.03 20.39 -5.75
CA LYS A 1111 8.16 20.86 -4.96
C LYS A 1111 9.36 21.20 -5.86
N PRO A 1112 10.00 22.36 -5.66
CA PRO A 1112 11.15 22.74 -6.47
C PRO A 1112 12.33 21.81 -6.15
N TYR A 1113 12.89 21.17 -7.18
CA TYR A 1113 14.07 20.30 -7.10
C TYR A 1113 15.04 20.60 -8.25
N THR A 1114 16.35 20.54 -8.00
CA THR A 1114 17.39 20.85 -9.01
C THR A 1114 18.04 19.56 -9.48
N LYS A 1115 17.85 19.22 -10.75
CA LYS A 1115 18.48 18.06 -11.38
C LYS A 1115 19.87 18.45 -11.90
N ASP A 1116 20.88 18.44 -11.03
CA ASP A 1116 22.25 18.88 -11.33
C ASP A 1116 23.19 17.74 -11.78
N ILE A 1117 22.76 16.48 -11.65
CA ILE A 1117 23.46 15.33 -12.26
C ILE A 1117 22.74 14.96 -13.57
N ILE A 1118 23.35 15.32 -14.70
CA ILE A 1118 22.82 15.02 -16.03
C ILE A 1118 22.92 13.52 -16.35
N SER A 1119 24.00 12.88 -15.89
CA SER A 1119 24.29 11.47 -16.14
C SER A 1119 24.97 10.83 -14.93
N SER A 1120 24.45 9.70 -14.45
CA SER A 1120 25.05 8.94 -13.34
C SER A 1120 26.12 7.95 -13.80
N VAL A 1121 26.32 7.80 -15.12
CA VAL A 1121 27.34 6.94 -15.74
C VAL A 1121 28.75 7.14 -15.15
N PRO A 1122 29.26 8.38 -14.95
CA PRO A 1122 30.58 8.59 -14.32
C PRO A 1122 30.66 8.08 -12.87
N TYR A 1123 29.57 8.19 -12.11
CA TYR A 1123 29.50 7.68 -10.75
C TYR A 1123 29.54 6.16 -10.73
N HIS A 1124 28.82 5.49 -11.64
CA HIS A 1124 28.88 4.04 -11.82
C HIS A 1124 30.29 3.54 -12.15
N MET A 1125 30.99 4.23 -13.07
CA MET A 1125 32.39 3.92 -13.40
C MET A 1125 33.29 4.03 -12.17
N ASN A 1126 33.19 5.13 -11.44
CA ASN A 1126 34.04 5.36 -10.27
C ASN A 1126 33.75 4.36 -9.13
N ASN A 1127 32.48 4.05 -8.89
CA ASN A 1127 32.09 3.05 -7.87
C ASN A 1127 32.59 1.64 -8.25
N SER A 1128 32.59 1.32 -9.54
CA SER A 1128 33.14 0.06 -10.06
C SER A 1128 34.65 -0.03 -9.89
N ILE A 1129 35.38 1.08 -10.15
CA ILE A 1129 36.84 1.16 -9.93
C ILE A 1129 37.18 0.94 -8.45
N ASN A 1130 36.35 1.44 -7.54
CA ASN A 1130 36.49 1.22 -6.09
C ASN A 1130 36.08 -0.20 -5.64
N GLY A 1131 35.66 -1.07 -6.57
CA GLY A 1131 35.43 -2.49 -6.31
C GLY A 1131 34.04 -2.86 -5.77
N TYR A 1132 33.10 -1.90 -5.74
CA TYR A 1132 31.73 -2.13 -5.30
C TYR A 1132 30.93 -2.89 -6.37
N ARG A 1133 30.28 -3.98 -5.97
CA ARG A 1133 29.40 -4.77 -6.84
C ARG A 1133 28.05 -4.08 -7.03
N SER A 1134 27.38 -4.35 -8.15
CA SER A 1134 26.06 -3.79 -8.43
C SER A 1134 25.06 -4.78 -9.02
N LEU A 1135 23.78 -4.59 -8.71
CA LEU A 1135 22.66 -5.24 -9.39
C LEU A 1135 21.83 -4.17 -10.09
N ILE A 1136 21.78 -4.23 -11.41
CA ILE A 1136 20.83 -3.46 -12.20
C ILE A 1136 19.73 -4.41 -12.62
N PHE A 1137 18.47 -4.05 -12.41
CA PHE A 1137 17.35 -4.82 -12.94
C PHE A 1137 16.31 -3.94 -13.61
N SER A 1138 15.65 -4.45 -14.64
CA SER A 1138 14.59 -3.73 -15.36
C SER A 1138 13.41 -4.64 -15.65
N GLY A 1139 12.20 -4.17 -15.36
CA GLY A 1139 10.98 -4.73 -15.95
C GLY A 1139 10.91 -4.46 -17.44
N ASP A 1140 10.57 -5.47 -18.23
CA ASP A 1140 10.51 -5.39 -19.69
C ASP A 1140 9.21 -4.76 -20.23
N HIS A 1141 8.25 -4.42 -19.36
CA HIS A 1141 6.99 -3.74 -19.69
C HIS A 1141 6.91 -2.30 -19.16
N ASP A 1142 8.03 -1.78 -18.65
CA ASP A 1142 8.15 -0.39 -18.23
C ASP A 1142 8.34 0.55 -19.43
N PHE A 1143 7.44 1.52 -19.58
CA PHE A 1143 7.54 2.57 -20.60
C PHE A 1143 8.15 3.86 -20.05
N GLU A 1144 8.21 4.05 -18.72
CA GLU A 1144 8.86 5.21 -18.11
C GLU A 1144 10.38 5.16 -18.31
N VAL A 1145 10.99 4.02 -17.96
CA VAL A 1145 12.41 3.74 -18.18
C VAL A 1145 12.54 2.43 -18.96
N PRO A 1146 12.41 2.50 -20.30
CA PRO A 1146 12.48 1.30 -21.13
C PRO A 1146 13.77 0.52 -20.92
N LEU A 1147 13.64 -0.81 -20.91
CA LEU A 1147 14.75 -1.76 -20.84
C LEU A 1147 15.86 -1.44 -21.86
N ILE A 1148 15.49 -1.00 -23.06
CA ILE A 1148 16.42 -0.62 -24.13
C ILE A 1148 17.31 0.54 -23.68
N GLY A 1149 16.77 1.56 -23.00
CA GLY A 1149 17.54 2.67 -22.43
C GLY A 1149 18.57 2.15 -21.41
N THR A 1150 18.13 1.23 -20.54
CA THR A 1150 19.03 0.59 -19.57
C THR A 1150 20.20 -0.15 -20.24
N GLN A 1151 19.93 -0.88 -21.32
CA GLN A 1151 20.95 -1.59 -22.08
C GLN A 1151 21.95 -0.64 -22.77
N VAL A 1152 21.47 0.48 -23.32
CA VAL A 1152 22.30 1.47 -24.03
C VAL A 1152 23.34 2.10 -23.09
N TRP A 1153 22.96 2.53 -21.89
CA TRP A 1153 23.95 3.11 -20.97
C TRP A 1153 24.85 2.04 -20.34
N ILE A 1154 24.35 0.83 -20.05
CA ILE A 1154 25.23 -0.27 -19.59
C ILE A 1154 26.33 -0.55 -20.62
N LYS A 1155 25.99 -0.49 -21.91
CA LYS A 1155 26.96 -0.64 -23.00
C LYS A 1155 27.98 0.51 -23.03
N SER A 1156 27.57 1.73 -22.67
CA SER A 1156 28.47 2.90 -22.60
C SER A 1156 29.54 2.78 -21.50
N LEU A 1157 29.31 1.95 -20.48
CA LEU A 1157 30.29 1.65 -19.43
C LEU A 1157 31.49 0.83 -19.94
N ASN A 1158 31.33 0.10 -21.05
CA ASN A 1158 32.38 -0.72 -21.67
C ASN A 1158 33.04 -1.76 -20.72
N TYR A 1159 32.26 -2.38 -19.84
CA TYR A 1159 32.75 -3.44 -18.97
C TYR A 1159 32.87 -4.78 -19.71
N ALA A 1160 33.94 -5.54 -19.42
CA ALA A 1160 34.11 -6.87 -19.98
C ALA A 1160 33.03 -7.83 -19.46
N ILE A 1161 32.41 -8.59 -20.35
CA ILE A 1161 31.38 -9.58 -20.02
C ILE A 1161 32.06 -10.85 -19.48
N VAL A 1162 31.62 -11.33 -18.32
CA VAL A 1162 32.07 -12.60 -17.72
C VAL A 1162 31.13 -13.72 -18.14
N ASP A 1163 29.86 -13.55 -17.83
CA ASP A 1163 28.81 -14.47 -18.23
C ASP A 1163 27.96 -13.84 -19.33
N LYS A 1164 27.83 -14.53 -20.47
CA LYS A 1164 26.97 -14.08 -21.58
C LYS A 1164 25.50 -13.98 -21.17
N TRP A 1165 24.73 -13.21 -21.94
CA TRP A 1165 23.28 -13.08 -21.80
C TRP A 1165 22.60 -14.45 -21.85
N ARG A 1166 21.77 -14.73 -20.86
CA ARG A 1166 21.06 -16.02 -20.76
C ARG A 1166 19.82 -15.91 -19.88
N PRO A 1167 18.83 -16.80 -20.06
CA PRO A 1167 17.67 -16.83 -19.20
C PRO A 1167 18.05 -17.22 -17.77
N TRP A 1168 17.40 -16.61 -16.79
CA TRP A 1168 17.34 -17.08 -15.41
C TRP A 1168 15.94 -17.62 -15.11
N MET A 1169 15.88 -18.65 -14.25
CA MET A 1169 14.67 -19.46 -14.10
C MET A 1169 14.17 -19.54 -12.66
N ILE A 1170 12.85 -19.62 -12.53
CA ILE A 1170 12.09 -20.01 -11.33
C ILE A 1170 11.20 -21.18 -11.74
N ASN A 1171 11.25 -22.30 -11.02
CA ASN A 1171 10.42 -23.49 -11.30
C ASN A 1171 10.44 -23.97 -12.78
N ASN A 1172 11.61 -23.93 -13.43
CA ASN A 1172 11.81 -24.23 -14.86
C ASN A 1172 11.12 -23.28 -15.86
N GLN A 1173 10.64 -22.13 -15.39
CA GLN A 1173 10.10 -21.06 -16.23
C GLN A 1173 11.10 -19.91 -16.29
N VAL A 1174 11.23 -19.28 -17.45
CA VAL A 1174 12.08 -18.10 -17.62
C VAL A 1174 11.44 -16.93 -16.86
N ALA A 1175 12.12 -16.48 -15.80
CA ALA A 1175 11.72 -15.30 -15.02
C ALA A 1175 12.29 -14.00 -15.60
N GLY A 1176 13.30 -14.12 -16.45
CA GLY A 1176 13.90 -13.04 -17.23
C GLY A 1176 15.27 -13.45 -17.74
N TYR A 1177 16.11 -12.48 -18.10
CA TYR A 1177 17.45 -12.70 -18.64
C TYR A 1177 18.49 -12.01 -17.79
N THR A 1178 19.72 -12.52 -17.79
CA THR A 1178 20.78 -11.97 -16.96
C THR A 1178 22.14 -12.07 -17.63
N ARG A 1179 23.03 -11.16 -17.22
CA ARG A 1179 24.42 -11.07 -17.64
C ARG A 1179 25.28 -10.58 -16.48
N THR A 1180 26.53 -11.04 -16.41
CA THR A 1180 27.51 -10.55 -15.41
C THR A 1180 28.74 -9.97 -16.08
N TYR A 1181 29.36 -9.01 -15.40
CA TYR A 1181 30.49 -8.22 -15.91
C TYR A 1181 31.68 -8.33 -14.95
N ALA A 1182 32.89 -8.11 -15.50
CA ALA A 1182 34.16 -8.29 -14.79
C ALA A 1182 34.33 -7.33 -13.60
N ASN A 1183 33.64 -6.19 -13.60
CA ASN A 1183 33.58 -5.25 -12.50
C ASN A 1183 32.61 -5.66 -11.38
N LYS A 1184 32.12 -6.92 -11.38
CA LYS A 1184 31.12 -7.45 -10.43
C LYS A 1184 29.72 -6.84 -10.56
N MET A 1185 29.39 -6.23 -11.70
CA MET A 1185 28.01 -5.83 -12.01
C MET A 1185 27.22 -7.04 -12.52
N THR A 1186 25.97 -7.16 -12.07
CA THR A 1186 24.96 -8.07 -12.60
C THR A 1186 23.84 -7.24 -13.19
N PHE A 1187 23.45 -7.54 -14.43
CA PHE A 1187 22.25 -6.98 -15.03
C PHE A 1187 21.21 -8.10 -15.18
N ALA A 1188 19.95 -7.82 -14.85
CA ALA A 1188 18.85 -8.76 -14.97
C ALA A 1188 17.58 -8.08 -15.53
N THR A 1189 16.82 -8.79 -16.35
CA THR A 1189 15.45 -8.40 -16.70
C THR A 1189 14.47 -9.19 -15.85
N VAL A 1190 13.29 -8.62 -15.61
CA VAL A 1190 12.16 -9.31 -14.97
C VAL A 1190 11.01 -9.33 -15.97
N LYS A 1191 10.66 -10.53 -16.43
CA LYS A 1191 9.72 -10.74 -17.54
C LYS A 1191 8.29 -10.39 -17.13
N ALA A 1192 7.59 -9.67 -17.99
CA ALA A 1192 6.23 -9.15 -17.75
C ALA A 1192 6.13 -8.24 -16.51
N SER A 1193 7.21 -7.56 -16.14
CA SER A 1193 7.25 -6.62 -15.02
C SER A 1193 7.25 -5.19 -15.51
N GLY A 1194 6.60 -4.29 -14.77
CA GLY A 1194 6.60 -2.84 -15.01
C GLY A 1194 7.76 -2.13 -14.32
N HIS A 1195 7.53 -0.85 -14.00
CA HIS A 1195 8.53 0.11 -13.52
C HIS A 1195 9.18 -0.23 -12.17
N THR A 1196 8.44 -0.85 -11.26
CA THR A 1196 8.85 -1.09 -9.86
C THR A 1196 8.69 -2.57 -9.51
N ALA A 1197 9.25 -3.00 -8.37
CA ALA A 1197 9.23 -4.42 -8.01
C ALA A 1197 7.80 -4.96 -7.70
N GLU A 1198 6.83 -4.07 -7.48
CA GLU A 1198 5.43 -4.39 -7.14
C GLU A 1198 4.67 -5.18 -8.22
N TYR A 1199 5.13 -5.15 -9.49
CA TYR A 1199 4.46 -5.85 -10.59
C TYR A 1199 4.82 -7.34 -10.65
N LYS A 1200 6.01 -7.72 -10.15
CA LYS A 1200 6.53 -9.11 -10.09
C LYS A 1200 7.28 -9.35 -8.77
N PRO A 1201 6.56 -9.30 -7.64
CA PRO A 1201 7.19 -9.27 -6.32
C PRO A 1201 7.92 -10.58 -5.95
N ASP A 1202 7.39 -11.74 -6.34
CA ASP A 1202 8.04 -13.03 -6.08
C ASP A 1202 9.32 -13.20 -6.90
N GLU A 1203 9.29 -12.85 -8.18
CA GLU A 1203 10.46 -12.92 -9.07
C GLU A 1203 11.56 -11.96 -8.62
N THR A 1204 11.20 -10.73 -8.29
CA THR A 1204 12.16 -9.72 -7.79
C THR A 1204 12.76 -10.12 -6.43
N PHE A 1205 11.96 -10.69 -5.52
CA PHE A 1205 12.45 -11.26 -4.27
C PHE A 1205 13.47 -12.38 -4.49
N ILE A 1206 13.17 -13.35 -5.36
CA ILE A 1206 14.08 -14.47 -5.63
C ILE A 1206 15.38 -13.97 -6.29
N MET A 1207 15.29 -12.99 -7.19
CA MET A 1207 16.45 -12.34 -7.79
C MET A 1207 17.31 -11.66 -6.72
N PHE A 1208 16.70 -10.83 -5.86
CA PHE A 1208 17.38 -10.18 -4.74
C PHE A 1208 18.04 -11.21 -3.81
N GLN A 1209 17.29 -12.22 -3.38
CA GLN A 1209 17.76 -13.27 -2.49
C GLN A 1209 18.98 -13.99 -3.06
N ARG A 1210 18.97 -14.38 -4.34
CA ARG A 1210 20.13 -15.04 -4.97
C ARG A 1210 21.32 -14.09 -5.02
N TRP A 1211 21.11 -12.88 -5.53
CA TRP A 1211 22.19 -11.92 -5.70
C TRP A 1211 22.83 -11.57 -4.35
N ILE A 1212 22.04 -11.20 -3.34
CA ILE A 1212 22.56 -10.78 -2.03
C ILE A 1212 23.34 -11.89 -1.33
N ASN A 1213 22.93 -13.16 -1.49
CA ASN A 1213 23.65 -14.32 -0.96
C ASN A 1213 24.85 -14.77 -1.82
N GLY A 1214 25.21 -14.02 -2.87
CA GLY A 1214 26.32 -14.34 -3.78
C GLY A 1214 26.05 -15.53 -4.70
N GLN A 1215 24.79 -15.95 -4.83
CA GLN A 1215 24.39 -17.03 -5.73
C GLN A 1215 24.22 -16.49 -7.16
N ALA A 1216 24.60 -17.30 -8.13
CA ALA A 1216 24.30 -17.02 -9.52
C ALA A 1216 22.78 -16.99 -9.75
N LEU A 1217 22.32 -16.04 -10.56
CA LEU A 1217 20.91 -16.01 -10.99
C LEU A 1217 20.56 -17.21 -11.89
N TYR A 1218 21.55 -17.87 -12.51
CA TYR A 1218 21.36 -19.04 -13.37
C TYR A 1218 21.52 -20.36 -12.59
N GLY A 1219 20.56 -21.30 -12.76
CA GLY A 1219 20.56 -22.63 -12.10
C GLY A 1219 19.15 -23.14 -11.76
N LYS A 1220 18.95 -24.47 -11.67
CA LYS A 1220 17.66 -25.08 -11.27
C LYS A 1220 17.45 -24.96 -9.76
N VAL A 1221 16.34 -24.37 -9.32
CA VAL A 1221 15.90 -24.44 -7.92
C VAL A 1221 15.16 -25.77 -7.70
N LYS A 1222 15.67 -26.61 -6.79
CA LYS A 1222 14.80 -27.44 -5.94
C LYS A 1222 14.44 -26.55 -4.76
N LEU A 1223 13.16 -26.22 -4.59
CA LEU A 1223 12.70 -25.54 -3.38
C LEU A 1223 13.18 -26.34 -2.17
N LEU A 1224 13.86 -25.68 -1.23
CA LEU A 1224 14.11 -26.25 0.09
C LEU A 1224 12.74 -26.60 0.67
N GLN A 1225 12.49 -27.89 0.86
CA GLN A 1225 11.32 -28.36 1.58
C GLN A 1225 11.28 -27.68 2.94
N LYS A 1226 10.09 -27.16 3.29
CA LYS A 1226 9.74 -26.73 4.65
C LYS A 1226 10.35 -27.71 5.66
N THR A 1227 11.26 -27.22 6.48
CA THR A 1227 11.57 -27.87 7.75
C THR A 1227 10.50 -27.43 8.73
N GLU A 1228 9.92 -28.42 9.42
CA GLU A 1228 8.73 -28.34 10.28
C GLU A 1228 8.81 -27.31 11.40
#